data_AF-A0A661I866-F1
#
_entry.id   AF-A0A661I866-F1
#
_cell.length_a   1.000
_cell.length_b   1.000
_cell.length_c   1.000
_cell.angle_alpha   90.00
_cell.angle_beta   90.00
_cell.angle_gamma   90.00
#
_symmetry.space_group_name_H-M   'P 1'
#
loop_
_entity.id
_entity.type
_entity.pdbx_description
1 polymer ?
#
loop_
_entity_poly.entity_id
_entity_poly.type
_entity_poly.pdbx_seq_one_letter_code
_entity_poly.pdbx_strand_id
1 'polypeptide(L)'
;MFISVLIYNLNPPQNQLVFKGADLTGEIGLNKTDSKYINNSEKHGFLTYGPYVTLESGTHFFSLTYSSDKVSNARFEIATNDGKDTVKKATLQSSAVYATISHKIVAESNQSNQKWEARVWYAGAGELSVHKLLIEKRFGLKESKKLFQYFILTFIPAFLLIFLFFTLYRYSKIATLFSLLLIILVGLSFVIDAYTDYYKYKEMTYKQMPLNKDIFKYYLEESIKSEYVKQTAPDLTNDKNIDSFYIMIDKQELNLLNSDLPSSGMENYVDAHLKINNSQTTKVKIRYRGGSAWNWEYNRKSLKIKFKDNDSYNMMKTINFSVLYSLDMSIEPITQKIASSVGALAPVVKTVRMFINGEYSGLYLYSDQVDESFLRKNHLMPGSIYNGDYSPREPWSNYVGKDGIAKLWFDSQIWEKKSARNAEQKKNREDINLLIKAINQYSDLDFYNFANTYLSEAYYTYIALDVLWGTHHHDYFHNHKIYFDPYRGKYTPISWDIRFWRADKNKDNSYYPLIQRLALNPLLEYKRDKELHRLLQIINPAYIDILMNEEKDKILHSFMSDNKRKKISINKKLFPWRETRNPPQLKVAFQKDLDKVFNLYSANLKERLKYLNNMLEDIEVKYSTKVQNGKATVTVSVDGNSPVKLNYKEKVLYPGRKILNTNALNLDSAGYGKTQLKNIPQFYTFSFDSDNFDEKIFKGGTNAITGKKVIFSKMDKIDIAETDSIHSNKFKQPKFKVKTLKGTVQVQQTLIFDKYTEVIIEPDTTFIMDENRSIYFYGKVTAIGTKEKPIKFMAKDKTKPWGLVAVQGKSTTGSKFHFCEFENGSIDTRNLIHYTSQFNIHDMDYFEVKNCKIGRNFVGDDAMHIAYAKGIVDNCIFDAARSDGLDIDISDVTITNNIFKNSGNDGLDVMTTTMSASNNTFVDTGDKGISVGEWSTATITDSTFTRTLIGLEIKDKSKVIANNLTFIDSKEKAINLYNKNKRYDTGGFLEATSIIFVGNSTVKADKKSEVIINE
;
A
#
# COMPACT_ATOMS: atom_id res chain seq x y z
N MET A 1 6.37 -36.23 52.20
CA MET A 1 5.63 -37.04 51.19
C MET A 1 5.21 -36.21 49.96
N PHE A 2 4.50 -35.08 50.09
CA PHE A 2 4.14 -34.22 48.93
C PHE A 2 5.35 -33.60 48.19
N ILE A 3 6.43 -33.25 48.92
CA ILE A 3 7.70 -32.77 48.32
C ILE A 3 8.41 -33.89 47.55
N SER A 4 8.35 -35.13 48.06
CA SER A 4 8.89 -36.31 47.39
C SER A 4 8.13 -36.61 46.09
N VAL A 5 6.79 -36.46 46.10
CA VAL A 5 5.93 -36.66 44.92
C VAL A 5 6.07 -35.51 43.90
N LEU A 6 6.32 -34.26 44.32
CA LEU A 6 6.51 -33.14 43.38
C LEU A 6 7.91 -33.12 42.74
N ILE A 7 8.96 -33.50 43.49
CA ILE A 7 10.31 -33.65 42.93
C ILE A 7 10.38 -34.87 41.99
N TYR A 8 9.61 -35.93 42.28
CA TYR A 8 9.50 -37.10 41.40
C TYR A 8 8.62 -36.85 40.16
N ASN A 9 7.58 -35.99 40.24
CA ASN A 9 6.71 -35.65 39.11
C ASN A 9 7.19 -34.46 38.25
N LEU A 10 8.15 -33.65 38.70
CA LEU A 10 8.83 -32.63 37.87
C LEU A 10 10.03 -33.19 37.08
N ASN A 11 10.43 -34.43 37.38
CA ASN A 11 11.34 -35.24 36.57
C ASN A 11 10.61 -36.51 36.12
N PRO A 12 9.79 -36.48 35.04
CA PRO A 12 9.59 -37.72 34.32
C PRO A 12 10.98 -38.20 33.85
N PRO A 13 11.34 -39.48 33.98
CA PRO A 13 12.60 -40.05 33.50
C PRO A 13 12.84 -39.94 31.97
N GLN A 14 12.10 -39.09 31.25
CA GLN A 14 11.95 -39.15 29.80
C GLN A 14 12.90 -38.26 28.98
N ASN A 15 13.78 -37.44 29.59
CA ASN A 15 14.82 -36.70 28.84
C ASN A 15 16.24 -37.23 29.08
N GLN A 16 16.34 -38.51 29.47
CA GLN A 16 17.60 -39.24 29.50
C GLN A 16 17.53 -40.36 28.46
N LEU A 17 18.39 -40.28 27.45
CA LEU A 17 18.61 -41.39 26.53
C LEU A 17 19.80 -42.19 27.05
N VAL A 18 19.54 -43.43 27.45
CA VAL A 18 20.55 -44.36 27.97
C VAL A 18 20.76 -45.47 26.96
N PHE A 19 22.01 -45.64 26.55
CA PHE A 19 22.42 -46.72 25.66
C PHE A 19 23.46 -47.56 26.38
N LYS A 20 23.24 -48.88 26.46
CA LYS A 20 24.28 -49.79 26.92
C LYS A 20 25.37 -49.87 25.86
N GLY A 21 26.62 -50.04 26.28
CA GLY A 21 27.72 -50.10 25.33
C GLY A 21 27.56 -51.22 24.30
N ALA A 22 27.05 -52.37 24.73
CA ALA A 22 26.77 -53.51 23.85
C ALA A 22 25.74 -53.21 22.74
N ASP A 23 24.82 -52.28 22.98
CA ASP A 23 23.77 -51.88 22.03
C ASP A 23 24.28 -50.85 21.01
N LEU A 24 25.45 -50.25 21.25
CA LEU A 24 26.05 -49.28 20.34
C LEU A 24 26.74 -50.00 19.18
N THR A 25 26.52 -49.49 17.97
CA THR A 25 27.20 -49.99 16.77
C THR A 25 28.69 -49.69 16.86
N GLY A 26 29.55 -50.52 16.27
CA GLY A 26 30.99 -50.32 16.25
C GLY A 26 31.61 -51.08 15.09
N GLU A 27 32.69 -50.54 14.53
CA GLU A 27 33.45 -51.15 13.44
C GLU A 27 34.35 -52.27 13.96
N ILE A 28 34.80 -52.12 15.21
CA ILE A 28 35.73 -53.01 15.89
C ILE A 28 35.24 -53.32 17.31
N GLY A 29 35.80 -54.35 17.93
CA GLY A 29 35.43 -54.81 19.27
C GLY A 29 34.27 -55.80 19.27
N LEU A 30 34.07 -56.46 20.41
CA LEU A 30 33.07 -57.50 20.63
C LEU A 30 32.05 -57.04 21.65
N ASN A 31 30.80 -57.41 21.45
CA ASN A 31 29.74 -57.17 22.42
C ASN A 31 29.89 -58.18 23.58
N LYS A 32 29.99 -57.69 24.81
CA LYS A 32 29.80 -58.43 26.07
C LYS A 32 28.43 -58.07 26.66
N THR A 33 28.00 -58.76 27.72
CA THR A 33 26.65 -58.67 28.29
C THR A 33 26.12 -57.24 28.47
N ASP A 34 26.95 -56.29 28.93
CA ASP A 34 26.54 -54.89 29.13
C ASP A 34 27.55 -53.88 28.54
N SER A 35 28.54 -54.32 27.77
CA SER A 35 29.60 -53.43 27.26
C SER A 35 30.11 -53.82 25.88
N LYS A 36 30.68 -52.84 25.18
CA LYS A 36 31.45 -53.06 23.96
C LYS A 36 32.93 -53.07 24.30
N TYR A 37 33.59 -54.18 24.09
CA TYR A 37 34.93 -54.44 24.58
C TYR A 37 35.92 -54.73 23.47
N ILE A 38 37.12 -54.20 23.60
CA ILE A 38 38.28 -54.55 22.78
C ILE A 38 39.53 -54.66 23.65
N ASN A 39 40.44 -55.55 23.27
CA ASN A 39 41.71 -55.81 23.96
C ASN A 39 42.80 -56.04 22.93
N ASN A 40 43.90 -55.30 23.03
CA ASN A 40 45.18 -55.49 22.32
C ASN A 40 45.00 -56.04 20.89
N SER A 41 44.22 -55.31 20.10
CA SER A 41 43.99 -55.60 18.69
C SER A 41 44.75 -54.62 17.81
N GLU A 42 45.46 -55.10 16.80
CA GLU A 42 46.09 -54.26 15.76
C GLU A 42 45.07 -53.48 14.89
N LYS A 43 43.77 -53.70 15.09
CA LYS A 43 42.70 -52.97 14.38
C LYS A 43 42.41 -51.63 15.06
N HIS A 44 42.61 -50.54 14.32
CA HIS A 44 42.23 -49.18 14.70
C HIS A 44 40.87 -48.82 14.10
N GLY A 45 40.01 -48.11 14.83
CA GLY A 45 38.65 -47.84 14.37
C GLY A 45 37.70 -47.34 15.45
N PHE A 46 36.43 -47.15 15.09
CA PHE A 46 35.40 -46.82 16.08
C PHE A 46 34.94 -48.06 16.84
N LEU A 47 35.30 -48.13 18.13
CA LEU A 47 34.79 -49.15 19.05
C LEU A 47 33.28 -48.99 19.26
N THR A 48 32.80 -47.75 19.33
CA THR A 48 31.37 -47.43 19.26
C THR A 48 31.12 -46.20 18.39
N TYR A 49 30.01 -46.16 17.69
CA TYR A 49 29.45 -44.96 17.04
C TYR A 49 27.92 -45.04 17.09
N GLY A 50 27.27 -43.89 17.00
CA GLY A 50 25.85 -43.76 17.29
C GLY A 50 25.54 -43.68 18.80
N PRO A 51 24.28 -43.43 19.16
CA PRO A 51 23.13 -43.28 18.26
C PRO A 51 23.10 -41.89 17.62
N TYR A 52 22.38 -41.79 16.49
CA TYR A 52 22.04 -40.51 15.89
C TYR A 52 20.78 -39.96 16.57
N VAL A 53 20.94 -38.86 17.31
CA VAL A 53 19.83 -38.24 18.05
C VAL A 53 19.61 -36.81 17.58
N THR A 54 18.35 -36.42 17.43
CA THR A 54 17.97 -35.01 17.29
C THR A 54 17.74 -34.44 18.69
N LEU A 55 18.47 -33.37 19.02
CA LEU A 55 18.34 -32.72 20.33
C LEU A 55 17.29 -31.61 20.25
N GLU A 56 16.47 -31.49 21.28
CA GLU A 56 15.65 -30.30 21.46
C GLU A 56 16.54 -29.07 21.72
N SER A 57 16.01 -27.86 21.56
CA SER A 57 16.75 -26.67 21.98
C SER A 57 17.04 -26.72 23.48
N GLY A 58 18.29 -26.46 23.87
CA GLY A 58 18.73 -26.47 25.27
C GLY A 58 20.12 -27.05 25.48
N THR A 59 20.54 -27.11 26.74
CA THR A 59 21.83 -27.70 27.12
C THR A 59 21.71 -29.21 27.33
N HIS A 60 22.53 -29.97 26.62
CA HIS A 60 22.62 -31.42 26.70
C HIS A 60 24.01 -31.85 27.15
N PHE A 61 24.07 -32.93 27.90
CA PHE A 61 25.31 -33.57 28.33
C PHE A 61 25.35 -34.98 27.75
N PHE A 62 26.43 -35.28 27.05
CA PHE A 62 26.74 -36.61 26.55
C PHE A 62 27.81 -37.19 27.45
N SER A 63 27.46 -38.22 28.19
CA SER A 63 28.28 -38.85 29.23
C SER A 63 28.58 -40.29 28.86
N LEU A 64 29.85 -40.61 28.65
CA LEU A 64 30.33 -41.94 28.33
C LEU A 64 30.97 -42.56 29.57
N THR A 65 30.46 -43.72 30.00
CA THR A 65 31.08 -44.57 31.02
C THR A 65 31.90 -45.67 30.36
N TYR A 66 33.18 -45.77 30.71
CA TYR A 66 34.13 -46.70 30.11
C TYR A 66 35.13 -47.25 31.14
N SER A 67 35.72 -48.41 30.84
CA SER A 67 36.93 -48.90 31.52
C SER A 67 38.04 -49.05 30.50
N SER A 68 39.27 -48.75 30.88
CA SER A 68 40.44 -48.90 30.05
C SER A 68 41.61 -49.43 30.85
N ASP A 69 42.51 -50.19 30.24
CA ASP A 69 43.82 -50.49 30.82
C ASP A 69 44.90 -50.42 29.76
N LYS A 70 46.02 -49.75 30.06
CA LYS A 70 47.13 -49.50 29.13
C LYS A 70 46.71 -48.97 27.75
N VAL A 71 45.59 -48.24 27.67
CA VAL A 71 45.05 -47.70 26.41
C VAL A 71 45.79 -46.44 26.02
N SER A 72 46.25 -46.35 24.76
CA SER A 72 46.86 -45.13 24.23
C SER A 72 45.99 -44.56 23.10
N ASN A 73 45.86 -43.24 23.04
CA ASN A 73 45.16 -42.50 21.98
C ASN A 73 43.68 -42.86 21.71
N ALA A 74 42.98 -43.49 22.65
CA ALA A 74 41.53 -43.66 22.57
C ALA A 74 40.82 -42.32 22.85
N ARG A 75 39.71 -42.03 22.15
CA ARG A 75 38.99 -40.75 22.27
C ARG A 75 37.48 -40.91 22.19
N PHE A 76 36.77 -40.10 22.97
CA PHE A 76 35.33 -39.89 22.86
C PHE A 76 35.05 -38.62 22.08
N GLU A 77 34.17 -38.72 21.08
CA GLU A 77 33.82 -37.61 20.18
C GLU A 77 32.31 -37.45 20.05
N ILE A 78 31.90 -36.22 19.76
CA ILE A 78 30.55 -35.87 19.36
C ILE A 78 30.63 -35.18 18.01
N ALA A 79 29.89 -35.69 17.03
CA ALA A 79 29.88 -35.21 15.66
C ALA A 79 28.46 -34.88 15.17
N THR A 80 28.39 -34.13 14.08
CA THR A 80 27.15 -33.78 13.37
C THR A 80 27.29 -34.04 11.86
N ASN A 81 26.23 -33.81 11.08
CA ASN A 81 26.20 -34.05 9.63
C ASN A 81 26.58 -35.51 9.28
N ASP A 82 25.91 -36.45 9.96
CA ASP A 82 26.13 -37.90 9.81
C ASP A 82 27.60 -38.31 10.03
N GLY A 83 28.25 -37.73 11.05
CA GLY A 83 29.60 -38.08 11.48
C GLY A 83 30.73 -37.33 10.78
N LYS A 84 30.42 -36.41 9.84
CA LYS A 84 31.44 -35.66 9.08
C LYS A 84 32.13 -34.58 9.90
N ASP A 85 31.39 -33.89 10.77
CA ASP A 85 31.88 -32.71 11.48
C ASP A 85 31.99 -32.97 12.99
N THR A 86 33.21 -33.16 13.50
CA THR A 86 33.45 -33.33 14.95
C THR A 86 33.30 -31.99 15.69
N VAL A 87 32.35 -31.93 16.62
CA VAL A 87 32.04 -30.74 17.43
C VAL A 87 32.81 -30.73 18.74
N LYS A 88 32.95 -31.88 19.39
CA LYS A 88 33.72 -32.07 20.63
C LYS A 88 34.52 -33.37 20.59
N LYS A 89 35.70 -33.36 21.20
CA LYS A 89 36.54 -34.55 21.39
C LYS A 89 37.30 -34.48 22.70
N ALA A 90 37.53 -35.63 23.34
CA ALA A 90 38.44 -35.77 24.47
C ALA A 90 39.10 -37.14 24.49
N THR A 91 40.37 -37.18 24.90
CA THR A 91 41.15 -38.40 25.07
C THR A 91 40.68 -39.15 26.31
N LEU A 92 40.51 -40.47 26.18
CA LEU A 92 40.20 -41.36 27.29
C LEU A 92 41.46 -41.65 28.11
N GLN A 93 41.33 -41.65 29.42
CA GLN A 93 42.44 -41.96 30.33
C GLN A 93 42.78 -43.45 30.25
N SER A 94 44.04 -43.81 30.47
CA SER A 94 44.46 -45.21 30.65
C SER A 94 44.23 -45.66 32.09
N SER A 95 44.06 -46.98 32.29
CA SER A 95 43.87 -47.61 33.61
C SER A 95 42.65 -47.04 34.37
N ALA A 96 41.59 -46.73 33.62
CA ALA A 96 40.33 -46.24 34.15
C ALA A 96 39.39 -47.41 34.43
N VAL A 97 38.75 -47.43 35.60
CA VAL A 97 37.74 -48.46 35.95
C VAL A 97 36.39 -47.78 36.10
N TYR A 98 35.46 -48.04 35.18
CA TYR A 98 34.13 -47.42 35.13
C TYR A 98 34.16 -45.88 35.22
N ALA A 99 35.18 -45.25 34.65
CA ALA A 99 35.28 -43.80 34.59
C ALA A 99 34.20 -43.22 33.68
N THR A 100 33.75 -42.00 33.97
CA THR A 100 32.79 -41.28 33.14
C THR A 100 33.39 -39.99 32.60
N ILE A 101 33.32 -39.79 31.30
CA ILE A 101 33.68 -38.53 30.63
C ILE A 101 32.43 -37.88 30.05
N SER A 102 32.32 -36.54 30.15
CA SER A 102 31.11 -35.83 29.71
C SER A 102 31.42 -34.59 28.88
N HIS A 103 30.61 -34.37 27.85
CA HIS A 103 30.66 -33.18 27.01
C HIS A 103 29.33 -32.42 27.05
N LYS A 104 29.43 -31.10 27.25
CA LYS A 104 28.30 -30.17 27.18
C LYS A 104 28.10 -29.68 25.75
N ILE A 105 26.88 -29.84 25.24
CA ILE A 105 26.42 -29.35 23.95
C ILE A 105 25.25 -28.39 24.18
N VAL A 106 25.23 -27.26 23.48
CA VAL A 106 24.09 -26.32 23.49
C VAL A 106 23.45 -26.38 22.12
N ALA A 107 22.26 -26.98 22.03
CA ALA A 107 21.49 -27.06 20.79
C ALA A 107 20.60 -25.81 20.68
N GLU A 108 20.71 -25.07 19.57
CA GLU A 108 19.91 -23.88 19.32
C GLU A 108 18.56 -24.23 18.66
N SER A 109 17.56 -23.34 18.76
CA SER A 109 16.20 -23.62 18.25
C SER A 109 16.11 -23.77 16.73
N ASN A 110 17.07 -23.23 15.98
CA ASN A 110 17.20 -23.39 14.54
C ASN A 110 17.88 -24.71 14.12
N GLN A 111 18.38 -25.51 15.07
CA GLN A 111 19.05 -26.80 14.84
C GLN A 111 18.14 -28.02 15.09
N SER A 112 16.82 -27.84 15.16
CA SER A 112 15.88 -28.89 15.59
C SER A 112 15.89 -30.16 14.71
N ASN A 113 16.37 -30.08 13.48
CA ASN A 113 16.47 -31.22 12.55
C ASN A 113 17.91 -31.76 12.40
N GLN A 114 18.90 -31.19 13.11
CA GLN A 114 20.29 -31.64 13.05
C GLN A 114 20.48 -32.93 13.85
N LYS A 115 21.09 -33.95 13.25
CA LYS A 115 21.43 -35.22 13.91
C LYS A 115 22.82 -35.13 14.57
N TRP A 116 22.88 -35.54 15.83
CA TRP A 116 24.07 -35.60 16.65
C TRP A 116 24.47 -37.05 16.88
N GLU A 117 25.77 -37.34 16.77
CA GLU A 117 26.34 -38.67 16.94
C GLU A 117 27.40 -38.65 18.03
N ALA A 118 27.39 -39.66 18.90
CA ALA A 118 28.45 -39.92 19.86
C ALA A 118 29.28 -41.11 19.40
N ARG A 119 30.61 -41.04 19.49
CA ARG A 119 31.49 -42.13 19.03
C ARG A 119 32.76 -42.24 19.85
N VAL A 120 33.29 -43.46 19.97
CA VAL A 120 34.52 -43.78 20.69
C VAL A 120 35.49 -44.44 19.72
N TRP A 121 36.62 -43.77 19.48
CA TRP A 121 37.71 -44.28 18.66
C TRP A 121 38.76 -44.98 19.52
N TYR A 122 39.22 -46.14 19.06
CA TYR A 122 40.28 -46.92 19.68
C TYR A 122 41.49 -47.02 18.76
N ALA A 123 42.67 -46.75 19.30
CA ALA A 123 43.89 -46.60 18.53
C ALA A 123 44.83 -47.82 18.57
N GLY A 124 44.32 -49.02 18.87
CA GLY A 124 45.03 -50.27 18.60
C GLY A 124 45.92 -50.83 19.72
N ALA A 125 45.99 -50.19 20.88
CA ALA A 125 46.77 -50.69 22.02
C ALA A 125 45.98 -50.55 23.35
N GLY A 126 46.08 -51.57 24.20
CA GLY A 126 45.43 -51.66 25.51
C GLY A 126 44.06 -52.33 25.50
N GLU A 127 43.37 -52.25 26.63
CA GLU A 127 41.99 -52.70 26.77
C GLU A 127 41.05 -51.51 26.87
N LEU A 128 39.89 -51.57 26.22
CA LEU A 128 38.83 -50.57 26.31
C LEU A 128 37.45 -51.23 26.31
N SER A 129 36.67 -50.94 27.33
CA SER A 129 35.24 -51.28 27.44
C SER A 129 34.43 -50.01 27.47
N VAL A 130 33.48 -49.85 26.55
CA VAL A 130 32.40 -48.85 26.66
C VAL A 130 31.22 -49.53 27.33
N HIS A 131 30.77 -49.01 28.47
CA HIS A 131 29.68 -49.62 29.26
C HIS A 131 28.36 -48.89 29.05
N LYS A 132 28.38 -47.56 28.96
CA LYS A 132 27.14 -46.77 28.87
C LYS A 132 27.39 -45.44 28.19
N LEU A 133 26.46 -45.04 27.34
CA LEU A 133 26.31 -43.66 26.88
C LEU A 133 25.00 -43.11 27.44
N LEU A 134 25.08 -41.99 28.15
CA LEU A 134 23.93 -41.24 28.66
C LEU A 134 23.89 -39.88 27.97
N ILE A 135 22.76 -39.56 27.37
CA ILE A 135 22.49 -38.22 26.84
C ILE A 135 21.37 -37.63 27.67
N GLU A 136 21.67 -36.56 28.38
CA GLU A 136 20.69 -35.91 29.25
C GLU A 136 20.58 -34.42 28.99
N LYS A 137 19.35 -33.93 28.87
CA LYS A 137 19.08 -32.50 28.86
C LYS A 137 19.14 -31.99 30.29
N ARG A 138 20.09 -31.10 30.59
CA ARG A 138 20.13 -30.39 31.88
C ARG A 138 19.70 -28.95 31.67
N PHE A 139 18.71 -28.51 32.43
CA PHE A 139 18.24 -27.13 32.38
C PHE A 139 19.38 -26.17 32.76
N GLY A 140 19.59 -25.14 31.96
CA GLY A 140 20.67 -24.17 32.18
C GLY A 140 20.37 -23.21 33.32
N LEU A 141 21.38 -22.49 33.83
CA LEU A 141 21.27 -21.47 34.88
C LEU A 141 20.20 -20.38 34.63
N LYS A 142 19.82 -20.13 33.36
CA LYS A 142 18.71 -19.24 32.99
C LYS A 142 17.33 -19.87 33.23
N GLU A 143 17.19 -21.17 33.01
CA GLU A 143 15.95 -21.92 33.24
C GLU A 143 15.77 -22.22 34.73
N SER A 144 16.86 -22.46 35.47
CA SER A 144 16.81 -22.52 36.93
C SER A 144 16.51 -21.15 37.54
N LYS A 145 16.96 -20.03 36.96
CA LYS A 145 16.48 -18.69 37.36
C LYS A 145 15.00 -18.47 37.07
N LYS A 146 14.46 -19.00 35.97
CA LYS A 146 13.01 -18.99 35.69
C LYS A 146 12.24 -19.90 36.64
N LEU A 147 12.72 -21.11 36.93
CA LEU A 147 12.13 -22.03 37.89
C LEU A 147 12.23 -21.51 39.32
N PHE A 148 13.31 -20.82 39.67
CA PHE A 148 13.48 -20.13 40.95
C PHE A 148 12.61 -18.87 41.01
N GLN A 149 12.44 -18.12 39.90
CA GLN A 149 11.43 -17.07 39.81
C GLN A 149 10.02 -17.61 39.90
N TYR A 150 9.69 -18.75 39.28
CA TYR A 150 8.40 -19.42 39.42
C TYR A 150 8.21 -19.95 40.83
N PHE A 151 9.24 -20.52 41.46
CA PHE A 151 9.22 -20.94 42.86
C PHE A 151 9.03 -19.74 43.78
N ILE A 152 9.69 -18.61 43.53
CA ILE A 152 9.46 -17.36 44.26
C ILE A 152 8.05 -16.82 43.98
N LEU A 153 7.56 -16.83 42.74
CA LEU A 153 6.25 -16.28 42.34
C LEU A 153 5.06 -17.20 42.65
N THR A 154 5.28 -18.48 42.96
CA THR A 154 4.20 -19.43 43.28
C THR A 154 4.34 -19.97 44.69
N PHE A 155 5.55 -20.32 45.11
CA PHE A 155 5.82 -20.89 46.43
C PHE A 155 5.89 -19.83 47.52
N ILE A 156 6.40 -18.61 47.29
CA ILE A 156 6.34 -17.56 48.33
C ILE A 156 4.90 -17.09 48.53
N PRO A 157 4.06 -16.85 47.49
CA PRO A 157 2.64 -16.58 47.70
C PRO A 157 1.90 -17.77 48.29
N ALA A 158 2.16 -19.02 47.85
CA ALA A 158 1.50 -20.20 48.42
C ALA A 158 1.96 -20.46 49.86
N PHE A 159 3.24 -20.27 50.19
CA PHE A 159 3.76 -20.39 51.55
C PHE A 159 3.30 -19.22 52.42
N LEU A 160 3.24 -17.98 51.91
CA LEU A 160 2.62 -16.84 52.59
C LEU A 160 1.12 -17.05 52.76
N LEU A 161 0.43 -17.70 51.81
CA LEU A 161 -0.99 -18.06 51.91
C LEU A 161 -1.20 -19.19 52.91
N ILE A 162 -0.33 -20.21 52.93
CA ILE A 162 -0.35 -21.31 53.91
C ILE A 162 0.05 -20.79 55.29
N PHE A 163 1.02 -19.89 55.38
CA PHE A 163 1.46 -19.24 56.60
C PHE A 163 0.42 -18.24 57.09
N LEU A 164 -0.18 -17.40 56.23
CA LEU A 164 -1.36 -16.58 56.57
C LEU A 164 -2.49 -17.49 57.01
N PHE A 165 -2.72 -18.60 56.31
CA PHE A 165 -3.76 -19.57 56.64
C PHE A 165 -3.56 -20.15 58.04
N PHE A 166 -2.37 -20.64 58.37
CA PHE A 166 -2.04 -21.18 59.71
C PHE A 166 -1.99 -20.10 60.79
N THR A 167 -1.53 -18.89 60.46
CA THR A 167 -1.47 -17.75 61.37
C THR A 167 -2.88 -17.21 61.67
N LEU A 168 -3.69 -16.94 60.64
CA LEU A 168 -5.10 -16.60 60.76
C LEU A 168 -5.88 -17.72 61.44
N TYR A 169 -5.52 -19.00 61.25
CA TYR A 169 -6.26 -20.13 61.84
C TYR A 169 -6.01 -20.22 63.34
N ARG A 170 -4.80 -19.85 63.77
CA ARG A 170 -4.44 -19.68 65.18
C ARG A 170 -5.17 -18.50 65.84
N TYR A 171 -5.39 -17.41 65.12
CA TYR A 171 -6.06 -16.21 65.65
C TYR A 171 -7.60 -16.28 65.56
N SER A 172 -8.15 -16.82 64.48
CA SER A 172 -9.58 -17.00 64.21
C SER A 172 -9.83 -18.02 63.11
N LYS A 173 -10.36 -19.18 63.48
CA LYS A 173 -10.82 -20.21 62.53
C LYS A 173 -11.82 -19.65 61.50
N ILE A 174 -12.63 -18.67 61.91
CA ILE A 174 -13.61 -17.99 61.05
C ILE A 174 -12.90 -17.17 59.97
N ALA A 175 -11.87 -16.40 60.33
CA ALA A 175 -11.10 -15.59 59.38
C ALA A 175 -10.35 -16.44 58.34
N THR A 176 -9.85 -17.61 58.76
CA THR A 176 -9.25 -18.58 57.84
C THR A 176 -10.25 -19.20 56.89
N LEU A 177 -11.41 -19.63 57.42
CA LEU A 177 -12.48 -20.19 56.58
C LEU A 177 -12.95 -19.15 55.54
N PHE A 178 -13.10 -17.89 55.96
CA PHE A 178 -13.45 -16.77 55.10
C PHE A 178 -12.39 -16.51 54.03
N SER A 179 -11.11 -16.58 54.38
CA SER A 179 -10.01 -16.38 53.43
C SER A 179 -9.90 -17.51 52.41
N LEU A 180 -10.08 -18.78 52.83
CA LEU A 180 -10.20 -19.91 51.91
C LEU A 180 -11.38 -19.76 50.97
N LEU A 181 -12.54 -19.37 51.51
CA LEU A 181 -13.72 -19.12 50.71
C LEU A 181 -13.44 -18.04 49.66
N LEU A 182 -12.75 -16.96 50.02
CA LEU A 182 -12.38 -15.89 49.09
C LEU A 182 -11.45 -16.40 47.97
N ILE A 183 -10.43 -17.20 48.30
CA ILE A 183 -9.51 -17.78 47.31
C ILE A 183 -10.27 -18.73 46.37
N ILE A 184 -11.17 -19.56 46.91
CA ILE A 184 -12.02 -20.44 46.12
C ILE A 184 -12.93 -19.62 45.20
N LEU A 185 -13.54 -18.55 45.70
CA LEU A 185 -14.39 -17.66 44.90
C LEU A 185 -13.60 -16.98 43.77
N VAL A 186 -12.37 -16.53 44.03
CA VAL A 186 -11.48 -15.96 43.00
C VAL A 186 -11.05 -17.03 41.99
N GLY A 187 -10.72 -18.25 42.45
CA GLY A 187 -10.42 -19.37 41.55
C GLY A 187 -11.63 -19.72 40.68
N LEU A 188 -12.82 -19.75 41.27
CA LEU A 188 -14.07 -20.05 40.60
C LEU A 188 -14.44 -18.96 39.59
N SER A 189 -14.15 -17.68 39.86
CA SER A 189 -14.42 -16.60 38.90
C SER A 189 -13.61 -16.78 37.62
N PHE A 190 -12.32 -17.14 37.71
CA PHE A 190 -11.52 -17.45 36.51
C PHE A 190 -12.03 -18.64 35.73
N VAL A 191 -12.55 -19.66 36.42
CA VAL A 191 -13.17 -20.82 35.77
C VAL A 191 -14.45 -20.39 35.04
N ILE A 192 -15.31 -19.59 35.69
CA ILE A 192 -16.55 -19.07 35.09
C ILE A 192 -16.23 -18.19 33.87
N ASP A 193 -15.23 -17.31 33.95
CA ASP A 193 -14.79 -16.47 32.83
C ASP A 193 -14.31 -17.33 31.66
N ALA A 194 -13.49 -18.36 31.93
CA ALA A 194 -13.00 -19.27 30.92
C ALA A 194 -14.13 -20.02 30.20
N TYR A 195 -15.12 -20.50 30.96
CA TYR A 195 -16.33 -21.11 30.39
C TYR A 195 -17.11 -20.11 29.55
N THR A 196 -17.30 -18.89 30.05
CA THR A 196 -18.05 -17.84 29.36
C THR A 196 -17.41 -17.48 28.02
N ASP A 197 -16.10 -17.25 27.99
CA ASP A 197 -15.36 -16.93 26.75
C ASP A 197 -15.36 -18.10 25.76
N TYR A 198 -15.25 -19.34 26.26
CA TYR A 198 -15.39 -20.54 25.44
C TYR A 198 -16.78 -20.62 24.79
N TYR A 199 -17.85 -20.51 25.59
CA TYR A 199 -19.22 -20.61 25.07
C TYR A 199 -19.57 -19.47 24.12
N LYS A 200 -19.10 -18.24 24.39
CA LYS A 200 -19.23 -17.13 23.43
C LYS A 200 -18.58 -17.46 22.10
N TYR A 201 -17.32 -17.90 22.12
CA TYR A 201 -16.61 -18.27 20.89
C TYR A 201 -17.28 -19.45 20.16
N LYS A 202 -17.73 -20.46 20.91
CA LYS A 202 -18.47 -21.61 20.40
C LYS A 202 -19.74 -21.18 19.66
N GLU A 203 -20.59 -20.37 20.30
CA GLU A 203 -21.84 -19.91 19.70
C GLU A 203 -21.61 -19.02 18.47
N MET A 204 -20.60 -18.16 18.52
CA MET A 204 -20.23 -17.27 17.42
C MET A 204 -19.65 -18.03 16.22
N THR A 205 -18.80 -19.03 16.45
CA THR A 205 -17.88 -19.54 15.43
C THR A 205 -18.10 -21.02 15.11
N TYR A 206 -18.09 -21.87 16.12
CA TYR A 206 -18.12 -23.32 15.96
C TYR A 206 -19.06 -23.95 16.98
N LYS A 207 -20.36 -23.97 16.64
CA LYS A 207 -21.42 -24.41 17.56
C LYS A 207 -21.25 -25.84 18.10
N GLN A 208 -20.53 -26.70 17.37
CA GLN A 208 -20.27 -28.09 17.78
C GLN A 208 -18.92 -28.27 18.49
N MET A 209 -18.17 -27.19 18.75
CA MET A 209 -16.85 -27.26 19.36
C MET A 209 -16.88 -28.03 20.68
N PRO A 210 -16.06 -29.10 20.85
CA PRO A 210 -16.02 -29.85 22.08
C PRO A 210 -15.28 -29.06 23.17
N LEU A 211 -15.72 -29.19 24.42
CA LEU A 211 -14.93 -28.73 25.55
C LEU A 211 -13.99 -29.85 25.98
N ASN A 212 -12.68 -29.69 25.71
CA ASN A 212 -11.65 -30.62 26.18
C ASN A 212 -10.65 -29.89 27.10
N LYS A 213 -9.77 -30.67 27.74
CA LYS A 213 -8.76 -30.16 28.68
C LYS A 213 -7.89 -29.04 28.08
N ASP A 214 -7.48 -29.16 26.83
CA ASP A 214 -6.58 -28.20 26.20
C ASP A 214 -7.30 -26.88 25.87
N ILE A 215 -8.55 -26.97 25.41
CA ILE A 215 -9.42 -25.81 25.16
C ILE A 215 -9.76 -25.10 26.46
N PHE A 216 -10.17 -25.83 27.50
CA PHE A 216 -10.43 -25.25 28.81
C PHE A 216 -9.19 -24.57 29.39
N LYS A 217 -8.04 -25.25 29.33
CA LYS A 217 -6.75 -24.69 29.76
C LYS A 217 -6.41 -23.41 28.99
N TYR A 218 -6.66 -23.38 27.68
CA TYR A 218 -6.45 -22.18 26.87
C TYR A 218 -7.25 -20.98 27.40
N TYR A 219 -8.57 -21.12 27.59
CA TYR A 219 -9.41 -20.02 28.06
C TYR A 219 -9.14 -19.63 29.52
N LEU A 220 -8.78 -20.60 30.38
CA LEU A 220 -8.37 -20.33 31.75
C LEU A 220 -7.07 -19.50 31.81
N GLU A 221 -6.06 -19.88 31.00
CA GLU A 221 -4.82 -19.11 30.90
C GLU A 221 -5.08 -17.68 30.39
N GLU A 222 -5.96 -17.52 29.41
CA GLU A 222 -6.30 -16.19 28.88
C GLU A 222 -7.09 -15.34 29.90
N SER A 223 -7.95 -15.95 30.72
CA SER A 223 -8.69 -15.27 31.79
C SER A 223 -7.73 -14.73 32.86
N ILE A 224 -6.79 -15.56 33.32
CA ILE A 224 -5.75 -15.16 34.29
C ILE A 224 -4.88 -14.04 33.72
N LYS A 225 -4.41 -14.17 32.48
CA LYS A 225 -3.62 -13.12 31.82
C LYS A 225 -4.42 -11.82 31.66
N SER A 226 -5.73 -11.92 31.41
CA SER A 226 -6.60 -10.76 31.22
C SER A 226 -6.70 -9.96 32.52
N GLU A 227 -6.88 -10.64 33.65
CA GLU A 227 -6.93 -9.99 34.95
C GLU A 227 -5.55 -9.41 35.34
N TYR A 228 -4.46 -10.13 35.08
CA TYR A 228 -3.11 -9.57 35.27
C TYR A 228 -2.92 -8.26 34.49
N VAL A 229 -3.31 -8.24 33.21
CA VAL A 229 -3.22 -7.04 32.37
C VAL A 229 -4.13 -5.92 32.89
N LYS A 230 -5.33 -6.26 33.34
CA LYS A 230 -6.27 -5.29 33.88
C LYS A 230 -5.73 -4.58 35.13
N GLN A 231 -5.05 -5.32 36.00
CA GLN A 231 -4.49 -4.82 37.25
C GLN A 231 -3.12 -4.13 37.09
N THR A 232 -2.39 -4.41 36.01
CA THR A 232 -1.02 -3.90 35.79
C THR A 232 -0.92 -2.85 34.67
N ALA A 233 -2.02 -2.57 33.96
CA ALA A 233 -2.03 -1.52 32.95
C ALA A 233 -1.74 -0.16 33.61
N PRO A 234 -0.77 0.62 33.10
CA PRO A 234 -0.53 1.97 33.59
C PRO A 234 -1.71 2.90 33.25
N ASP A 235 -1.82 3.99 34.00
CA ASP A 235 -2.79 5.03 33.70
C ASP A 235 -2.52 5.67 32.33
N LEU A 236 -3.61 5.97 31.62
CA LEU A 236 -3.52 6.65 30.34
C LEU A 236 -3.12 8.11 30.55
N THR A 237 -2.00 8.54 29.97
CA THR A 237 -1.59 9.95 30.02
C THR A 237 -2.22 10.77 28.90
N ASN A 238 -2.28 12.09 29.11
CA ASN A 238 -2.77 13.04 28.12
C ASN A 238 -1.68 13.41 27.10
N ASP A 239 -1.25 12.43 26.31
CA ASP A 239 -0.30 12.65 25.22
C ASP A 239 -0.98 13.42 24.06
N LYS A 240 -0.39 14.53 23.61
CA LYS A 240 -0.90 15.34 22.49
C LYS A 240 -0.50 14.79 21.12
N ASN A 241 0.39 13.80 21.05
CA ASN A 241 0.92 13.26 19.79
C ASN A 241 0.00 12.20 19.14
N ILE A 242 -1.05 11.77 19.84
CA ILE A 242 -2.04 10.82 19.34
C ILE A 242 -3.45 11.38 19.52
N ASP A 243 -4.18 11.47 18.41
CA ASP A 243 -5.56 11.98 18.43
C ASP A 243 -6.46 11.08 19.27
N SER A 244 -7.38 11.72 20.00
CA SER A 244 -8.43 11.09 20.79
C SER A 244 -9.79 11.36 20.17
N PHE A 245 -10.56 10.30 19.98
CA PHE A 245 -11.95 10.37 19.53
C PHE A 245 -12.86 9.90 20.66
N TYR A 246 -13.77 10.76 21.09
CA TYR A 246 -14.75 10.50 22.14
C TYR A 246 -16.12 10.37 21.52
N ILE A 247 -16.68 9.17 21.56
CA ILE A 247 -18.00 8.85 21.01
C ILE A 247 -18.96 8.60 22.16
N MET A 248 -20.11 9.27 22.13
CA MET A 248 -21.22 9.06 23.06
C MET A 248 -22.41 8.52 22.27
N ILE A 249 -22.88 7.34 22.65
CA ILE A 249 -23.94 6.58 21.98
C ILE A 249 -24.91 6.10 23.04
N ASP A 250 -26.20 6.39 22.84
CA ASP A 250 -27.23 5.95 23.76
C ASP A 250 -27.38 4.42 23.75
N LYS A 251 -27.76 3.85 24.90
CA LYS A 251 -27.88 2.40 25.06
C LYS A 251 -28.90 1.78 24.09
N GLN A 252 -29.98 2.51 23.79
CA GLN A 252 -30.99 2.06 22.82
C GLN A 252 -30.41 1.94 21.41
N GLU A 253 -29.61 2.93 20.99
CA GLU A 253 -28.91 2.93 19.71
C GLU A 253 -27.86 1.81 19.62
N LEU A 254 -27.13 1.56 20.71
CA LEU A 254 -26.23 0.42 20.80
C LEU A 254 -26.97 -0.92 20.69
N ASN A 255 -28.15 -1.06 21.32
CA ASN A 255 -28.96 -2.27 21.21
C ASN A 255 -29.44 -2.48 19.77
N LEU A 256 -29.83 -1.42 19.06
CA LEU A 256 -30.20 -1.47 17.65
C LEU A 256 -29.04 -1.93 16.78
N LEU A 257 -27.83 -1.38 16.98
CA LEU A 257 -26.66 -1.83 16.22
C LEU A 257 -26.31 -3.30 16.47
N ASN A 258 -26.60 -3.84 17.66
CA ASN A 258 -26.24 -5.21 18.05
C ASN A 258 -27.39 -6.24 17.92
N SER A 259 -28.56 -5.86 17.40
CA SER A 259 -29.75 -6.72 17.44
C SER A 259 -29.68 -7.95 16.52
N ASP A 260 -29.03 -7.83 15.36
CA ASP A 260 -28.93 -8.88 14.33
C ASP A 260 -27.65 -8.70 13.51
N LEU A 261 -26.50 -8.98 14.14
CA LEU A 261 -25.20 -8.81 13.52
C LEU A 261 -24.93 -9.90 12.46
N PRO A 262 -24.26 -9.56 11.33
CA PRO A 262 -23.67 -8.26 11.00
C PRO A 262 -24.64 -7.22 10.43
N SER A 263 -25.81 -7.63 9.95
CA SER A 263 -26.73 -6.79 9.17
C SER A 263 -27.15 -5.54 9.93
N SER A 264 -27.63 -5.68 11.17
CA SER A 264 -28.08 -4.58 12.02
C SER A 264 -27.01 -3.50 12.18
N GLY A 265 -25.78 -3.93 12.44
CA GLY A 265 -24.66 -3.02 12.70
C GLY A 265 -24.05 -2.42 11.45
N MET A 266 -24.07 -3.12 10.31
CA MET A 266 -23.39 -2.65 9.10
C MET A 266 -24.30 -1.91 8.10
N GLU A 267 -25.61 -2.05 8.19
CA GLU A 267 -26.56 -1.44 7.24
C GLU A 267 -27.22 -0.19 7.81
N ASN A 268 -27.49 -0.19 9.12
CA ASN A 268 -28.18 0.90 9.78
C ASN A 268 -27.21 1.90 10.38
N TYR A 269 -27.55 3.17 10.25
CA TYR A 269 -26.87 4.26 10.96
C TYR A 269 -27.72 4.69 12.16
N VAL A 270 -27.05 4.87 13.31
CA VAL A 270 -27.65 5.42 14.52
C VAL A 270 -27.05 6.77 14.85
N ASP A 271 -27.78 7.57 15.63
CA ASP A 271 -27.29 8.87 16.08
C ASP A 271 -26.25 8.71 17.21
N ALA A 272 -25.24 9.57 17.19
CA ALA A 272 -24.22 9.64 18.23
C ALA A 272 -23.66 11.06 18.32
N HIS A 273 -22.89 11.31 19.37
CA HIS A 273 -22.12 12.54 19.53
C HIS A 273 -20.63 12.22 19.45
N LEU A 274 -19.89 13.04 18.72
CA LEU A 274 -18.45 12.92 18.56
C LEU A 274 -17.76 14.18 19.08
N LYS A 275 -16.72 13.99 19.89
CA LYS A 275 -15.74 15.01 20.24
C LYS A 275 -14.36 14.52 19.82
N ILE A 276 -13.57 15.37 19.16
CA ILE A 276 -12.22 15.04 18.69
C ILE A 276 -11.23 15.89 19.46
N ASN A 277 -10.29 15.29 20.18
CA ASN A 277 -9.37 16.00 21.09
C ASN A 277 -10.17 16.96 22.01
N ASN A 278 -9.82 18.26 21.99
CA ASN A 278 -10.47 19.31 22.78
C ASN A 278 -11.48 20.14 21.98
N SER A 279 -11.96 19.65 20.82
CA SER A 279 -12.96 20.34 20.00
C SER A 279 -14.36 20.35 20.63
N GLN A 280 -15.26 21.13 20.02
CA GLN A 280 -16.69 21.10 20.35
C GLN A 280 -17.33 19.77 19.94
N THR A 281 -18.29 19.31 20.75
CA THR A 281 -19.06 18.10 20.46
C THR A 281 -20.00 18.32 19.27
N THR A 282 -19.98 17.40 18.31
CA THR A 282 -20.79 17.44 17.09
C THR A 282 -21.69 16.22 17.01
N LYS A 283 -22.91 16.39 16.48
CA LYS A 283 -23.83 15.28 16.19
C LYS A 283 -23.40 14.56 14.92
N VAL A 284 -23.28 13.24 14.99
CA VAL A 284 -22.85 12.39 13.87
C VAL A 284 -23.76 11.17 13.76
N LYS A 285 -23.70 10.50 12.62
CA LYS A 285 -24.27 9.16 12.45
C LYS A 285 -23.18 8.12 12.44
N ILE A 286 -23.39 7.00 13.10
CA ILE A 286 -22.39 5.92 13.18
C ILE A 286 -22.99 4.57 12.80
N ARG A 287 -22.14 3.67 12.31
CA ARG A 287 -22.44 2.26 12.11
C ARG A 287 -21.19 1.40 12.23
N TYR A 288 -21.33 0.09 12.29
CA TYR A 288 -20.22 -0.86 12.18
C TYR A 288 -19.74 -1.03 10.73
N ARG A 289 -18.48 -1.43 10.57
CA ARG A 289 -17.84 -1.66 9.26
C ARG A 289 -16.87 -2.83 9.30
N GLY A 290 -16.43 -3.29 8.12
CA GLY A 290 -15.43 -4.36 7.96
C GLY A 290 -16.06 -5.69 7.53
N GLY A 291 -15.35 -6.46 6.69
CA GLY A 291 -15.87 -7.72 6.14
C GLY A 291 -15.76 -8.89 7.11
N SER A 292 -14.70 -8.93 7.92
CA SER A 292 -14.45 -10.05 8.83
C SER A 292 -15.16 -9.88 10.18
N ALA A 293 -15.59 -10.99 10.76
CA ALA A 293 -16.38 -11.03 11.98
C ALA A 293 -15.78 -10.29 13.18
N TRP A 294 -14.46 -10.31 13.35
CA TRP A 294 -13.79 -9.60 14.46
C TRP A 294 -14.00 -8.08 14.45
N ASN A 295 -14.46 -7.51 13.34
CA ASN A 295 -14.80 -6.09 13.26
C ASN A 295 -16.13 -5.75 13.95
N TRP A 296 -17.01 -6.72 14.14
CA TRP A 296 -18.38 -6.47 14.59
C TRP A 296 -18.92 -7.49 15.59
N GLU A 297 -18.37 -8.69 15.73
CA GLU A 297 -18.84 -9.69 16.72
C GLU A 297 -18.30 -9.43 18.13
N TYR A 298 -17.01 -9.11 18.27
CA TYR A 298 -16.41 -8.87 19.59
C TYR A 298 -16.81 -7.52 20.20
N ASN A 299 -16.59 -7.34 21.51
CA ASN A 299 -17.02 -6.15 22.25
C ASN A 299 -16.53 -4.82 21.64
N ARG A 300 -15.35 -4.80 21.00
CA ARG A 300 -14.86 -3.62 20.28
C ARG A 300 -15.21 -3.75 18.81
N LYS A 301 -15.75 -2.67 18.25
CA LYS A 301 -16.35 -2.64 16.93
C LYS A 301 -15.59 -1.66 16.04
N SER A 302 -15.27 -2.05 14.82
CA SER A 302 -14.82 -1.10 13.79
C SER A 302 -15.98 -0.19 13.40
N LEU A 303 -15.74 1.12 13.31
CA LEU A 303 -16.78 2.14 13.16
C LEU A 303 -16.64 2.89 11.83
N LYS A 304 -17.77 3.25 11.24
CA LYS A 304 -17.87 4.27 10.20
C LYS A 304 -18.71 5.42 10.74
N ILE A 305 -18.17 6.63 10.67
CA ILE A 305 -18.83 7.85 11.14
C ILE A 305 -19.13 8.74 9.94
N LYS A 306 -20.38 9.20 9.83
CA LYS A 306 -20.86 10.15 8.83
C LYS A 306 -21.24 11.46 9.53
N PHE A 307 -20.67 12.57 9.07
CA PHE A 307 -21.01 13.91 9.54
C PHE A 307 -22.32 14.40 8.89
N LYS A 308 -23.02 15.31 9.57
CA LYS A 308 -24.15 16.04 8.97
C LYS A 308 -23.69 16.92 7.81
N ASP A 309 -24.61 17.36 6.98
CA ASP A 309 -24.28 18.05 5.74
C ASP A 309 -23.45 19.33 5.94
N ASN A 310 -23.53 20.00 7.09
CA ASN A 310 -22.78 21.22 7.42
C ASN A 310 -21.42 21.01 8.12
N ASP A 311 -21.04 19.77 8.45
CA ASP A 311 -19.85 19.43 9.24
C ASP A 311 -18.91 18.47 8.51
N SER A 312 -17.61 18.50 8.82
CA SER A 312 -16.60 17.57 8.31
C SER A 312 -15.45 17.46 9.31
N TYR A 313 -14.62 16.43 9.15
CA TYR A 313 -13.33 16.35 9.85
C TYR A 313 -12.22 16.27 8.82
N ASN A 314 -11.33 17.27 8.79
CA ASN A 314 -10.25 17.33 7.82
C ASN A 314 -10.75 17.12 6.36
N MET A 315 -11.83 17.85 6.02
CA MET A 315 -12.56 17.79 4.75
C MET A 315 -13.29 16.47 4.42
N MET A 316 -13.30 15.52 5.36
CA MET A 316 -14.00 14.24 5.21
C MET A 316 -15.42 14.32 5.75
N LYS A 317 -16.41 14.01 4.89
CA LYS A 317 -17.82 13.82 5.31
C LYS A 317 -18.06 12.48 5.96
N THR A 318 -17.20 11.52 5.68
CA THR A 318 -17.22 10.18 6.27
C THR A 318 -15.82 9.80 6.70
N ILE A 319 -15.67 9.27 7.91
CA ILE A 319 -14.39 8.77 8.42
C ILE A 319 -14.55 7.35 8.94
N ASN A 320 -13.44 6.64 8.98
CA ASN A 320 -13.42 5.21 9.19
C ASN A 320 -12.44 4.82 10.29
N PHE A 321 -12.86 3.92 11.17
CA PHE A 321 -12.05 3.35 12.24
C PHE A 321 -12.07 1.84 12.14
N SER A 322 -10.89 1.22 12.15
CA SER A 322 -10.76 -0.23 12.27
C SER A 322 -10.16 -0.59 13.62
N VAL A 323 -10.77 -1.53 14.33
CA VAL A 323 -10.25 -2.00 15.62
C VAL A 323 -8.88 -2.67 15.44
N LEU A 324 -7.92 -2.33 16.30
CA LEU A 324 -6.54 -2.82 16.20
C LEU A 324 -6.33 -4.20 16.86
N TYR A 325 -7.18 -5.19 16.53
CA TYR A 325 -6.97 -6.56 17.01
C TYR A 325 -5.81 -7.26 16.28
N SER A 326 -5.59 -6.93 15.01
CA SER A 326 -4.43 -7.40 14.25
C SER A 326 -3.31 -6.38 14.42
N LEU A 327 -2.30 -6.70 15.23
CA LEU A 327 -1.24 -5.74 15.57
C LEU A 327 -0.43 -5.31 14.35
N ASP A 328 -0.35 -6.11 13.28
CA ASP A 328 0.25 -5.73 12.00
C ASP A 328 -0.44 -4.54 11.32
N MET A 329 -1.68 -4.21 11.67
CA MET A 329 -2.35 -3.01 11.18
C MET A 329 -1.66 -1.72 11.65
N SER A 330 -0.81 -1.77 12.69
CA SER A 330 -0.01 -0.63 13.10
C SER A 330 1.10 -0.26 12.10
N ILE A 331 1.32 -1.10 11.07
CA ILE A 331 2.27 -0.82 9.98
C ILE A 331 1.62 0.02 8.87
N GLU A 332 0.29 -0.03 8.73
CA GLU A 332 -0.44 0.67 7.66
C GLU A 332 -0.22 2.20 7.65
N PRO A 333 -0.15 2.93 8.79
CA PRO A 333 0.19 4.35 8.78
C PRO A 333 1.53 4.65 8.09
N ILE A 334 2.52 3.77 8.26
CA ILE A 334 3.84 3.90 7.63
C ILE A 334 3.72 3.66 6.13
N THR A 335 3.04 2.59 5.72
CA THR A 335 2.89 2.26 4.30
C THR A 335 2.16 3.35 3.53
N GLN A 336 1.06 3.87 4.07
CA GLN A 336 0.28 4.92 3.41
C GLN A 336 1.00 6.27 3.40
N LYS A 337 1.75 6.60 4.47
CA LYS A 337 2.61 7.80 4.50
C LYS A 337 3.68 7.74 3.41
N ILE A 338 4.32 6.58 3.22
CA ILE A 338 5.33 6.39 2.17
C ILE A 338 4.69 6.44 0.79
N ALA A 339 3.56 5.74 0.57
CA ALA A 339 2.86 5.75 -0.70
C ALA A 339 2.56 7.19 -1.15
N SER A 340 2.01 8.01 -0.24
CA SER A 340 1.77 9.44 -0.49
C SER A 340 3.06 10.21 -0.79
N SER A 341 4.14 10.00 -0.03
CA SER A 341 5.38 10.77 -0.19
C SER A 341 6.15 10.47 -1.47
N VAL A 342 5.95 9.28 -2.08
CA VAL A 342 6.62 8.89 -3.33
C VAL A 342 5.78 9.14 -4.59
N GLY A 343 4.59 9.75 -4.45
CA GLY A 343 3.73 10.13 -5.56
C GLY A 343 2.59 9.16 -5.89
N ALA A 344 2.32 8.16 -5.05
CA ALA A 344 1.11 7.36 -5.16
C ALA A 344 -0.07 8.05 -4.45
N LEU A 345 -1.28 7.89 -5.01
CA LEU A 345 -2.50 8.45 -4.42
C LEU A 345 -2.93 7.59 -3.22
N ALA A 346 -2.91 8.12 -2.00
CA ALA A 346 -3.10 7.33 -0.77
C ALA A 346 -3.98 8.05 0.27
N PRO A 347 -4.88 7.34 0.99
CA PRO A 347 -5.65 7.91 2.08
C PRO A 347 -4.75 8.22 3.29
N VAL A 348 -5.11 9.24 4.07
CA VAL A 348 -4.49 9.42 5.38
C VAL A 348 -4.91 8.27 6.29
N VAL A 349 -3.93 7.55 6.82
CA VAL A 349 -4.11 6.49 7.81
C VAL A 349 -3.25 6.79 9.03
N LYS A 350 -3.84 6.69 10.23
CA LYS A 350 -3.14 6.94 11.49
C LYS A 350 -3.72 6.13 12.64
N THR A 351 -2.89 5.77 13.60
CA THR A 351 -3.36 5.18 14.87
C THR A 351 -3.90 6.26 15.80
N VAL A 352 -5.05 6.01 16.43
CA VAL A 352 -5.78 6.96 17.30
C VAL A 352 -6.28 6.28 18.58
N ARG A 353 -6.51 7.06 19.62
CA ARG A 353 -7.21 6.63 20.85
C ARG A 353 -8.71 6.75 20.67
N MET A 354 -9.45 5.73 21.09
CA MET A 354 -10.90 5.75 21.06
C MET A 354 -11.49 5.67 22.47
N PHE A 355 -12.48 6.50 22.73
CA PHE A 355 -13.30 6.47 23.94
C PHE A 355 -14.75 6.31 23.54
N ILE A 356 -15.45 5.34 24.15
CA ILE A 356 -16.86 5.10 23.91
C ILE A 356 -17.58 5.19 25.25
N ASN A 357 -18.56 6.10 25.35
CA ASN A 357 -19.33 6.36 26.57
C ASN A 357 -18.45 6.62 27.81
N GLY A 358 -17.36 7.37 27.64
CA GLY A 358 -16.43 7.74 28.70
C GLY A 358 -15.33 6.72 29.01
N GLU A 359 -15.42 5.49 28.49
CA GLU A 359 -14.39 4.47 28.70
C GLU A 359 -13.35 4.43 27.57
N TYR A 360 -12.06 4.32 27.93
CA TYR A 360 -11.00 4.06 26.97
C TYR A 360 -11.19 2.70 26.30
N SER A 361 -11.49 2.72 25.01
CA SER A 361 -11.77 1.54 24.19
C SER A 361 -10.53 0.98 23.49
N GLY A 362 -9.36 1.56 23.72
CA GLY A 362 -8.08 1.15 23.13
C GLY A 362 -7.72 1.92 21.86
N LEU A 363 -6.75 1.36 21.12
CA LEU A 363 -6.27 1.92 19.86
C LEU A 363 -7.10 1.47 18.65
N TYR A 364 -7.28 2.39 17.72
CA TYR A 364 -7.97 2.17 16.44
C TYR A 364 -7.12 2.72 15.30
N LEU A 365 -7.29 2.14 14.11
CA LEU A 365 -6.75 2.68 12.88
C LEU A 365 -7.77 3.61 12.24
N TYR A 366 -7.51 4.92 12.26
CA TYR A 366 -8.24 5.90 11.47
C TYR A 366 -7.85 5.78 9.99
N SER A 367 -8.82 5.91 9.09
CA SER A 367 -8.59 6.04 7.65
C SER A 367 -9.55 7.04 7.02
N ASP A 368 -9.06 7.84 6.08
CA ASP A 368 -9.93 8.65 5.22
C ASP A 368 -10.90 7.75 4.42
N GLN A 369 -12.14 8.21 4.23
CA GLN A 369 -13.05 7.55 3.30
C GLN A 369 -12.64 7.89 1.87
N VAL A 370 -12.37 6.86 1.07
CA VAL A 370 -12.11 7.01 -0.36
C VAL A 370 -13.44 7.27 -1.08
N ASP A 371 -13.76 8.54 -1.28
CA ASP A 371 -14.92 9.08 -2.00
C ASP A 371 -14.59 10.48 -2.58
N GLU A 372 -15.59 11.30 -2.95
CA GLU A 372 -15.35 12.66 -3.47
C GLU A 372 -14.60 13.58 -2.47
N SER A 373 -14.81 13.43 -1.16
CA SER A 373 -14.04 14.19 -0.15
C SER A 373 -12.55 13.87 -0.24
N PHE A 374 -12.20 12.61 -0.52
CA PHE A 374 -10.82 12.20 -0.75
C PHE A 374 -10.22 12.86 -2.01
N LEU A 375 -10.96 12.92 -3.12
CA LEU A 375 -10.47 13.59 -4.34
C LEU A 375 -10.22 15.08 -4.09
N ARG A 376 -11.19 15.78 -3.51
CA ARG A 376 -11.08 17.22 -3.22
C ARG A 376 -9.94 17.56 -2.25
N LYS A 377 -9.75 16.74 -1.21
CA LYS A 377 -8.64 16.89 -0.27
C LYS A 377 -7.27 16.70 -0.94
N ASN A 378 -7.20 15.92 -2.02
CA ASN A 378 -5.98 15.68 -2.78
C ASN A 378 -5.86 16.59 -4.02
N HIS A 379 -6.67 17.67 -4.11
CA HIS A 379 -6.68 18.57 -5.27
C HIS A 379 -6.88 17.81 -6.58
N LEU A 380 -7.89 16.93 -6.61
CA LEU A 380 -8.32 16.19 -7.78
C LEU A 380 -9.78 16.49 -8.10
N MET A 381 -10.10 16.56 -9.39
CA MET A 381 -11.46 16.73 -9.87
C MET A 381 -12.35 15.58 -9.38
N PRO A 382 -13.62 15.85 -9.06
CA PRO A 382 -14.61 14.80 -8.90
C PRO A 382 -14.64 13.89 -10.14
N GLY A 383 -14.48 12.59 -9.93
CA GLY A 383 -14.47 11.59 -10.99
C GLY A 383 -14.89 10.22 -10.48
N SER A 384 -14.75 9.22 -11.34
CA SER A 384 -15.17 7.86 -11.01
C SER A 384 -14.18 7.22 -10.05
N ILE A 385 -14.67 6.69 -8.92
CA ILE A 385 -13.89 5.80 -8.05
C ILE A 385 -14.55 4.43 -8.10
N TYR A 386 -13.77 3.40 -8.41
CA TYR A 386 -14.19 2.01 -8.40
C TYR A 386 -13.47 1.23 -7.30
N ASN A 387 -14.24 0.53 -6.47
CA ASN A 387 -13.73 -0.43 -5.51
C ASN A 387 -13.89 -1.84 -6.07
N GLY A 388 -12.78 -2.56 -6.20
CA GLY A 388 -12.72 -3.97 -6.52
C GLY A 388 -12.47 -4.76 -5.25
N ASP A 389 -13.56 -5.18 -4.60
CA ASP A 389 -13.51 -5.92 -3.35
C ASP A 389 -14.62 -6.98 -3.32
N TYR A 390 -14.31 -8.13 -2.74
CA TYR A 390 -15.30 -9.17 -2.51
C TYR A 390 -16.25 -8.73 -1.39
N SER A 391 -17.56 -8.76 -1.67
CA SER A 391 -18.56 -8.55 -0.63
C SER A 391 -18.98 -9.89 -0.06
N PRO A 392 -18.77 -10.15 1.25
CA PRO A 392 -19.28 -11.36 1.90
C PRO A 392 -20.81 -11.43 1.96
N ARG A 393 -21.51 -10.37 1.52
CA ARG A 393 -22.99 -10.27 1.49
C ARG A 393 -23.60 -10.88 0.25
N GLU A 394 -22.79 -11.13 -0.77
CA GLU A 394 -23.22 -11.60 -2.07
C GLU A 394 -22.72 -13.04 -2.27
N PRO A 395 -23.52 -13.94 -2.87
CA PRO A 395 -23.13 -15.33 -3.07
C PRO A 395 -21.76 -15.48 -3.74
N TRP A 396 -20.92 -16.41 -3.25
CA TRP A 396 -19.59 -16.68 -3.83
C TRP A 396 -19.63 -16.96 -5.34
N SER A 397 -20.72 -17.58 -5.83
CA SER A 397 -20.98 -17.83 -7.26
C SER A 397 -21.09 -16.56 -8.12
N ASN A 398 -21.41 -15.43 -7.50
CA ASN A 398 -21.45 -14.14 -8.20
C ASN A 398 -20.02 -13.66 -8.50
N TYR A 399 -19.07 -13.92 -7.61
CA TYR A 399 -17.68 -13.44 -7.74
C TYR A 399 -16.73 -14.41 -8.43
N VAL A 400 -17.01 -15.71 -8.44
CA VAL A 400 -16.11 -16.71 -9.03
C VAL A 400 -16.70 -17.33 -10.29
N GLY A 401 -15.90 -17.40 -11.35
CA GLY A 401 -16.23 -18.02 -12.62
C GLY A 401 -16.32 -19.55 -12.55
N LYS A 402 -16.83 -20.17 -13.61
CA LYS A 402 -16.89 -21.65 -13.71
C LYS A 402 -15.51 -22.32 -13.69
N ASP A 403 -14.48 -21.57 -14.07
CA ASP A 403 -13.07 -21.98 -14.02
C ASP A 403 -12.45 -21.90 -12.62
N GLY A 404 -13.20 -21.40 -11.63
CA GLY A 404 -12.73 -21.23 -10.25
C GLY A 404 -11.84 -20.01 -10.06
N ILE A 405 -11.86 -19.02 -10.97
CA ILE A 405 -11.11 -17.76 -10.88
C ILE A 405 -12.09 -16.61 -10.57
N ALA A 406 -11.68 -15.64 -9.76
CA ALA A 406 -12.53 -14.47 -9.47
C ALA A 406 -12.73 -13.57 -10.72
N LYS A 407 -13.95 -13.05 -10.86
CA LYS A 407 -14.44 -12.30 -12.02
C LYS A 407 -14.06 -10.81 -12.02
N LEU A 408 -13.44 -10.29 -10.95
CA LEU A 408 -13.17 -8.85 -10.78
C LEU A 408 -12.50 -8.25 -12.02
N TRP A 409 -11.49 -8.92 -12.58
CA TRP A 409 -10.75 -8.44 -13.73
C TRP A 409 -11.37 -8.78 -15.09
N PHE A 410 -12.54 -9.39 -15.11
CA PHE A 410 -13.23 -9.89 -16.31
C PHE A 410 -14.65 -9.32 -16.48
N ASP A 411 -15.27 -8.87 -15.39
CA ASP A 411 -16.62 -8.34 -15.37
C ASP A 411 -16.66 -7.01 -14.62
N SER A 412 -16.99 -5.94 -15.35
CA SER A 412 -17.05 -4.60 -14.78
C SER A 412 -18.14 -4.47 -13.72
N GLN A 413 -19.19 -5.30 -13.71
CA GLN A 413 -20.27 -5.23 -12.71
C GLN A 413 -19.81 -5.59 -11.30
N ILE A 414 -18.69 -6.31 -11.18
CA ILE A 414 -18.10 -6.66 -9.87
C ILE A 414 -17.50 -5.42 -9.18
N TRP A 415 -17.13 -4.39 -9.94
CA TRP A 415 -16.56 -3.16 -9.39
C TRP A 415 -17.66 -2.23 -8.85
N GLU A 416 -17.57 -1.86 -7.58
CA GLU A 416 -18.53 -0.93 -7.00
C GLU A 416 -18.12 0.53 -7.29
N LYS A 417 -19.00 1.29 -7.94
CA LYS A 417 -18.75 2.72 -8.22
C LYS A 417 -19.08 3.56 -6.98
N LYS A 418 -18.06 4.16 -6.35
CA LYS A 418 -18.16 4.96 -5.12
C LYS A 418 -18.30 6.46 -5.33
N SER A 419 -17.86 6.95 -6.48
CA SER A 419 -17.86 8.38 -6.84
C SER A 419 -18.10 8.53 -8.34
N ALA A 420 -18.54 9.72 -8.76
CA ALA A 420 -18.67 10.13 -10.16
C ALA A 420 -18.44 11.66 -10.28
N ARG A 421 -18.24 12.16 -11.50
CA ARG A 421 -18.06 13.60 -11.76
C ARG A 421 -19.25 14.44 -11.29
N ASN A 422 -20.46 13.97 -11.59
CA ASN A 422 -21.72 14.64 -11.27
C ASN A 422 -22.85 13.60 -11.13
N ALA A 423 -24.07 14.07 -10.91
CA ALA A 423 -25.23 13.20 -10.66
C ALA A 423 -25.58 12.34 -11.88
N GLU A 424 -25.45 12.90 -13.08
CA GLU A 424 -25.74 12.28 -14.37
C GLU A 424 -24.80 11.10 -14.64
N GLN A 425 -23.53 11.23 -14.23
CA GLN A 425 -22.49 10.22 -14.44
C GLN A 425 -22.45 9.10 -13.37
N LYS A 426 -23.36 9.11 -12.39
CA LYS A 426 -23.40 8.09 -11.31
C LYS A 426 -23.57 6.65 -11.83
N LYS A 427 -24.26 6.47 -12.95
CA LYS A 427 -24.51 5.15 -13.56
C LYS A 427 -23.67 4.86 -14.80
N ASN A 428 -22.96 5.86 -15.35
CA ASN A 428 -22.05 5.65 -16.48
C ASN A 428 -20.89 4.72 -16.05
N ARG A 429 -20.54 3.73 -16.88
CA ARG A 429 -19.45 2.77 -16.63
C ARG A 429 -18.52 2.63 -17.83
N GLU A 430 -18.53 3.58 -18.75
CA GLU A 430 -17.73 3.50 -19.99
C GLU A 430 -16.23 3.42 -19.69
N ASP A 431 -15.78 4.12 -18.65
CA ASP A 431 -14.42 4.06 -18.10
C ASP A 431 -14.03 2.64 -17.67
N ILE A 432 -14.67 2.06 -16.65
CA ILE A 432 -14.32 0.72 -16.16
C ILE A 432 -14.53 -0.35 -17.23
N ASN A 433 -15.52 -0.21 -18.12
CA ASN A 433 -15.71 -1.09 -19.26
C ASN A 433 -14.52 -1.04 -20.23
N LEU A 434 -13.98 0.15 -20.50
CA LEU A 434 -12.79 0.32 -21.33
C LEU A 434 -11.56 -0.35 -20.69
N LEU A 435 -11.36 -0.20 -19.38
CA LEU A 435 -10.24 -0.85 -18.67
C LEU A 435 -10.32 -2.37 -18.77
N ILE A 436 -11.48 -2.95 -18.45
CA ILE A 436 -11.70 -4.40 -18.51
C ILE A 436 -11.57 -4.92 -19.95
N LYS A 437 -12.10 -4.18 -20.93
CA LYS A 437 -11.95 -4.52 -22.35
C LYS A 437 -10.48 -4.50 -22.77
N ALA A 438 -9.73 -3.48 -22.38
CA ALA A 438 -8.32 -3.35 -22.74
C ALA A 438 -7.49 -4.52 -22.18
N ILE A 439 -7.72 -4.91 -20.93
CA ILE A 439 -6.99 -6.02 -20.29
C ILE A 439 -7.28 -7.36 -20.98
N ASN A 440 -8.52 -7.61 -21.37
CA ASN A 440 -8.96 -8.95 -21.79
C ASN A 440 -9.07 -9.15 -23.31
N GLN A 441 -9.31 -8.09 -24.08
CA GLN A 441 -9.68 -8.21 -25.50
C GLN A 441 -8.72 -7.49 -26.45
N TYR A 442 -7.94 -6.51 -25.97
CA TYR A 442 -7.04 -5.77 -26.86
C TYR A 442 -5.86 -6.64 -27.29
N SER A 443 -5.45 -6.47 -28.55
CA SER A 443 -4.15 -6.95 -29.01
C SER A 443 -3.04 -6.34 -28.16
N ASP A 444 -1.86 -6.94 -28.18
CA ASP A 444 -0.72 -6.47 -27.40
C ASP A 444 -0.28 -5.04 -27.75
N LEU A 445 -0.39 -4.67 -29.02
CA LEU A 445 -0.10 -3.30 -29.46
C LEU A 445 -1.19 -2.33 -29.02
N ASP A 446 -2.46 -2.73 -29.09
CA ASP A 446 -3.56 -1.88 -28.64
C ASP A 446 -3.54 -1.70 -27.12
N PHE A 447 -3.18 -2.73 -26.35
CA PHE A 447 -2.97 -2.62 -24.91
C PHE A 447 -1.79 -1.72 -24.59
N TYR A 448 -0.68 -1.78 -25.35
CA TYR A 448 0.43 -0.83 -25.21
C TYR A 448 -0.03 0.62 -25.42
N ASN A 449 -0.80 0.87 -26.47
CA ASN A 449 -1.34 2.21 -26.74
C ASN A 449 -2.34 2.66 -25.65
N PHE A 450 -3.18 1.75 -25.17
CA PHE A 450 -4.07 1.97 -24.04
C PHE A 450 -3.28 2.36 -22.79
N ALA A 451 -2.26 1.58 -22.42
CA ALA A 451 -1.46 1.83 -21.23
C ALA A 451 -0.75 3.19 -21.28
N ASN A 452 -0.23 3.59 -22.45
CA ASN A 452 0.41 4.89 -22.63
C ASN A 452 -0.54 6.09 -22.67
N THR A 453 -1.82 5.86 -22.93
CA THR A 453 -2.84 6.91 -23.03
C THR A 453 -3.57 7.08 -21.70
N TYR A 454 -3.98 5.96 -21.10
CA TYR A 454 -4.93 5.93 -20.00
C TYR A 454 -4.31 5.57 -18.64
N LEU A 455 -3.10 5.00 -18.54
CA LEU A 455 -2.49 4.77 -17.22
C LEU A 455 -1.65 5.99 -16.81
N SER A 456 -1.92 6.53 -15.62
CA SER A 456 -1.10 7.59 -15.02
C SER A 456 0.29 7.10 -14.62
N GLU A 457 1.24 8.02 -14.45
CA GLU A 457 2.57 7.71 -13.90
C GLU A 457 2.47 7.10 -12.49
N ALA A 458 1.56 7.63 -11.65
CA ALA A 458 1.28 7.11 -10.31
C ALA A 458 0.80 5.65 -10.32
N TYR A 459 0.26 5.15 -11.44
CA TYR A 459 -0.04 3.73 -11.58
C TYR A 459 1.22 2.87 -11.49
N TYR A 460 2.30 3.28 -12.16
CA TYR A 460 3.59 2.58 -12.12
C TYR A 460 4.23 2.67 -10.73
N THR A 461 4.11 3.82 -10.04
CA THR A 461 4.55 3.96 -8.65
C THR A 461 3.83 2.98 -7.74
N TYR A 462 2.51 2.87 -7.85
CA TYR A 462 1.71 1.96 -7.04
C TYR A 462 2.09 0.48 -7.24
N ILE A 463 2.14 -0.01 -8.48
CA ILE A 463 2.50 -1.41 -8.74
C ILE A 463 3.97 -1.73 -8.44
N ALA A 464 4.83 -0.71 -8.39
CA ALA A 464 6.21 -0.85 -7.93
C ALA A 464 6.28 -0.91 -6.39
N LEU A 465 5.41 -0.20 -5.68
CA LEU A 465 5.24 -0.35 -4.23
C LEU A 465 4.78 -1.78 -3.88
N ASP A 466 3.85 -2.37 -4.63
CA ASP A 466 3.44 -3.77 -4.38
C ASP A 466 4.63 -4.73 -4.43
N VAL A 467 5.53 -4.56 -5.42
CA VAL A 467 6.77 -5.32 -5.53
C VAL A 467 7.72 -5.03 -4.38
N LEU A 468 7.87 -3.75 -4.01
CA LEU A 468 8.76 -3.30 -2.94
C LEU A 468 8.37 -3.90 -1.59
N TRP A 469 7.09 -3.89 -1.25
CA TRP A 469 6.58 -4.45 -0.01
C TRP A 469 6.50 -5.98 -0.04
N GLY A 470 6.45 -6.59 -1.24
CA GLY A 470 6.19 -8.01 -1.41
C GLY A 470 4.79 -8.39 -0.95
N THR A 471 3.83 -7.47 -1.01
CA THR A 471 2.45 -7.77 -0.64
C THR A 471 1.81 -8.71 -1.68
N HIS A 472 0.87 -9.52 -1.21
CA HIS A 472 0.05 -10.43 -2.00
C HIS A 472 -1.44 -10.08 -1.84
N HIS A 473 -1.74 -8.91 -1.28
CA HIS A 473 -3.09 -8.54 -0.84
C HIS A 473 -3.91 -7.84 -1.94
N HIS A 474 -3.29 -7.59 -3.10
CA HIS A 474 -3.94 -7.13 -4.33
C HIS A 474 -3.93 -8.26 -5.36
N ASP A 475 -5.09 -8.81 -5.65
CA ASP A 475 -5.16 -10.09 -6.33
C ASP A 475 -6.37 -10.15 -7.30
N TYR A 476 -6.84 -11.34 -7.64
CA TYR A 476 -7.97 -11.48 -8.56
C TYR A 476 -9.31 -11.08 -7.95
N PHE A 477 -9.42 -10.87 -6.63
CA PHE A 477 -10.72 -10.77 -5.97
C PHE A 477 -10.88 -9.58 -5.01
N HIS A 478 -9.82 -8.98 -4.46
CA HIS A 478 -9.98 -7.88 -3.51
C HIS A 478 -8.89 -6.80 -3.46
N ASN A 479 -9.21 -5.73 -2.71
CA ASN A 479 -8.38 -4.57 -2.35
C ASN A 479 -7.94 -3.63 -3.46
N HIS A 480 -8.59 -3.69 -4.62
CA HIS A 480 -8.30 -2.73 -5.69
C HIS A 480 -9.14 -1.48 -5.53
N LYS A 481 -8.53 -0.30 -5.70
CA LYS A 481 -9.24 0.97 -5.82
C LYS A 481 -8.68 1.76 -6.98
N ILE A 482 -9.54 2.18 -7.89
CA ILE A 482 -9.13 2.88 -9.11
C ILE A 482 -9.94 4.17 -9.23
N TYR A 483 -9.25 5.29 -9.37
CA TYR A 483 -9.80 6.58 -9.75
C TYR A 483 -9.60 6.79 -11.26
N PHE A 484 -10.66 7.21 -11.95
CA PHE A 484 -10.57 7.73 -13.32
C PHE A 484 -10.79 9.24 -13.30
N ASP A 485 -9.78 9.98 -13.75
CA ASP A 485 -9.78 11.44 -13.82
C ASP A 485 -10.44 11.90 -15.13
N PRO A 486 -11.61 12.58 -15.07
CA PRO A 486 -12.37 12.94 -16.26
C PRO A 486 -11.79 14.12 -17.05
N TYR A 487 -10.75 14.79 -16.56
CA TYR A 487 -10.09 15.93 -17.23
C TYR A 487 -8.69 15.55 -17.74
N ARG A 488 -8.06 14.53 -17.13
CA ARG A 488 -6.82 13.94 -17.65
C ARG A 488 -7.05 12.75 -18.58
N GLY A 489 -8.20 12.09 -18.47
CA GLY A 489 -8.49 10.84 -19.17
C GLY A 489 -7.63 9.66 -18.69
N LYS A 490 -7.26 9.61 -17.40
CA LYS A 490 -6.30 8.65 -16.86
C LYS A 490 -6.82 7.89 -15.64
N TYR A 491 -6.50 6.60 -15.56
CA TYR A 491 -6.63 5.75 -14.39
C TYR A 491 -5.45 5.96 -13.44
N THR A 492 -5.76 6.11 -12.16
CA THR A 492 -4.81 6.18 -11.06
C THR A 492 -5.29 5.25 -9.95
N PRO A 493 -4.48 4.28 -9.51
CA PRO A 493 -4.85 3.44 -8.40
C PRO A 493 -4.76 4.24 -7.10
N ILE A 494 -5.64 3.93 -6.16
CA ILE A 494 -5.61 4.50 -4.81
C ILE A 494 -5.04 3.42 -3.90
N SER A 495 -3.91 3.73 -3.28
CA SER A 495 -3.25 2.87 -2.30
C SER A 495 -4.23 2.42 -1.22
N TRP A 496 -4.32 1.11 -1.03
CA TRP A 496 -5.29 0.52 -0.12
C TRP A 496 -4.83 -0.84 0.40
N ASP A 497 -4.78 -1.00 1.72
CA ASP A 497 -4.48 -2.28 2.38
C ASP A 497 -3.20 -2.95 1.85
N ILE A 498 -2.11 -2.17 1.76
CA ILE A 498 -0.78 -2.63 1.34
C ILE A 498 -0.05 -3.23 2.56
N ARG A 499 -0.71 -4.17 3.25
CA ARG A 499 -0.18 -4.87 4.42
C ARG A 499 0.59 -6.13 4.01
N PHE A 500 1.06 -6.87 5.02
CA PHE A 500 1.76 -8.15 4.84
C PHE A 500 3.07 -8.03 4.05
N TRP A 501 4.02 -7.26 4.58
CA TRP A 501 5.34 -7.16 3.98
C TRP A 501 6.06 -8.50 4.08
N ARG A 502 6.59 -9.00 2.95
CA ARG A 502 7.19 -10.33 2.86
C ARG A 502 8.59 -10.29 2.28
N ALA A 503 9.39 -11.28 2.70
CA ALA A 503 10.77 -11.48 2.27
C ALA A 503 10.93 -12.59 1.21
N ASP A 504 9.83 -13.07 0.63
CA ASP A 504 9.91 -14.07 -0.43
C ASP A 504 10.73 -13.55 -1.63
N LYS A 505 11.26 -14.50 -2.40
CA LYS A 505 12.15 -14.24 -3.54
C LYS A 505 11.40 -14.30 -4.87
N ASN A 506 10.16 -13.79 -4.89
CA ASN A 506 9.35 -13.63 -6.10
C ASN A 506 9.15 -12.14 -6.38
N LYS A 507 9.26 -11.72 -7.65
CA LYS A 507 9.01 -10.32 -8.01
C LYS A 507 7.56 -9.93 -7.70
N ASP A 508 6.62 -10.69 -8.26
CA ASP A 508 5.18 -10.40 -8.22
C ASP A 508 4.44 -11.39 -7.32
N ASN A 509 4.20 -10.98 -6.08
CA ASN A 509 3.30 -11.71 -5.18
C ASN A 509 1.83 -11.40 -5.42
N SER A 510 1.58 -10.17 -5.86
CA SER A 510 0.29 -9.67 -6.33
C SER A 510 0.24 -9.77 -7.85
N TYR A 511 -0.07 -10.97 -8.35
CA TYR A 511 -0.15 -11.26 -9.77
C TYR A 511 -1.63 -11.38 -10.20
N TYR A 512 -2.04 -10.54 -11.16
CA TYR A 512 -3.40 -10.47 -11.70
C TYR A 512 -3.36 -10.02 -13.18
N PRO A 513 -4.47 -10.09 -13.94
CA PRO A 513 -4.43 -9.99 -15.40
C PRO A 513 -3.79 -8.71 -15.94
N LEU A 514 -3.95 -7.57 -15.27
CA LEU A 514 -3.26 -6.33 -15.66
C LEU A 514 -1.74 -6.46 -15.52
N ILE A 515 -1.24 -6.99 -14.41
CA ILE A 515 0.22 -7.20 -14.20
C ILE A 515 0.77 -8.15 -15.26
N GLN A 516 0.02 -9.21 -15.62
CA GLN A 516 0.41 -10.08 -16.73
C GLN A 516 0.59 -9.31 -18.04
N ARG A 517 -0.39 -8.46 -18.43
CA ARG A 517 -0.30 -7.67 -19.67
C ARG A 517 0.88 -6.68 -19.65
N LEU A 518 1.15 -6.07 -18.49
CA LEU A 518 2.29 -5.16 -18.32
C LEU A 518 3.63 -5.90 -18.44
N ALA A 519 3.77 -7.03 -17.74
CA ALA A 519 5.01 -7.78 -17.68
C ALA A 519 5.38 -8.50 -19.00
N LEU A 520 4.39 -8.89 -19.81
CA LEU A 520 4.63 -9.43 -21.15
C LEU A 520 5.04 -8.34 -22.17
N ASN A 521 4.78 -7.07 -21.87
CA ASN A 521 5.20 -5.94 -22.68
C ASN A 521 6.55 -5.38 -22.18
N PRO A 522 7.66 -5.60 -22.90
CA PRO A 522 8.99 -5.24 -22.40
C PRO A 522 9.17 -3.73 -22.16
N LEU A 523 8.44 -2.86 -22.87
CA LEU A 523 8.54 -1.41 -22.69
C LEU A 523 7.80 -0.94 -21.43
N LEU A 524 6.64 -1.54 -21.13
CA LEU A 524 5.85 -1.20 -19.94
C LEU A 524 6.49 -1.81 -18.68
N GLU A 525 7.00 -3.04 -18.77
CA GLU A 525 7.75 -3.68 -17.70
C GLU A 525 9.04 -2.91 -17.38
N TYR A 526 9.77 -2.45 -18.41
CA TYR A 526 10.93 -1.58 -18.21
C TYR A 526 10.56 -0.28 -17.48
N LYS A 527 9.43 0.35 -17.83
CA LYS A 527 8.95 1.55 -17.14
C LYS A 527 8.66 1.26 -15.66
N ARG A 528 7.99 0.15 -15.38
CA ARG A 528 7.70 -0.32 -14.02
C ARG A 528 8.98 -0.57 -13.21
N ASP A 529 9.99 -1.21 -13.80
CA ASP A 529 11.22 -1.54 -13.08
C ASP A 529 12.15 -0.35 -12.87
N LYS A 530 12.12 0.64 -13.77
CA LYS A 530 12.76 1.94 -13.50
C LYS A 530 12.13 2.64 -12.30
N GLU A 531 10.81 2.57 -12.19
CA GLU A 531 10.10 3.15 -11.06
C GLU A 531 10.41 2.40 -9.76
N LEU A 532 10.47 1.06 -9.80
CA LEU A 532 10.97 0.26 -8.67
C LEU A 532 12.39 0.67 -8.27
N HIS A 533 13.30 0.83 -9.23
CA HIS A 533 14.66 1.28 -8.95
C HIS A 533 14.70 2.66 -8.28
N ARG A 534 13.89 3.61 -8.75
CA ARG A 534 13.73 4.94 -8.12
C ARG A 534 13.28 4.80 -6.66
N LEU A 535 12.28 3.96 -6.40
CA LEU A 535 11.78 3.70 -5.06
C LEU A 535 12.84 3.08 -4.15
N LEU A 536 13.67 2.16 -4.65
CA LEU A 536 14.77 1.57 -3.86
C LEU A 536 15.85 2.58 -3.47
N GLN A 537 16.01 3.68 -4.21
CA GLN A 537 16.91 4.77 -3.81
C GLN A 537 16.33 5.64 -2.69
N ILE A 538 15.01 5.77 -2.64
CA ILE A 538 14.30 6.58 -1.63
C ILE A 538 14.07 5.77 -0.35
N ILE A 539 13.59 4.53 -0.50
CA ILE A 539 13.16 3.65 0.58
C ILE A 539 14.30 2.69 0.92
N ASN A 540 15.11 3.10 1.90
CA ASN A 540 16.20 2.30 2.42
C ASN A 540 15.94 1.85 3.88
N PRO A 541 16.71 0.87 4.41
CA PRO A 541 16.49 0.35 5.76
C PRO A 541 16.52 1.41 6.87
N ALA A 542 17.41 2.40 6.78
CA ALA A 542 17.54 3.43 7.82
C ALA A 542 16.30 4.34 7.86
N TYR A 543 15.80 4.75 6.69
CA TYR A 543 14.58 5.54 6.59
C TYR A 543 13.37 4.82 7.20
N ILE A 544 13.25 3.50 6.95
CA ILE A 544 12.16 2.70 7.47
C ILE A 544 12.29 2.47 8.97
N ASP A 545 13.49 2.19 9.48
CA ASP A 545 13.70 2.00 10.91
C ASP A 545 13.32 3.26 11.71
N ILE A 546 13.58 4.46 11.17
CA ILE A 546 13.11 5.73 11.76
C ILE A 546 11.58 5.76 11.87
N LEU A 547 10.88 5.54 10.75
CA LEU A 547 9.40 5.58 10.73
C LEU A 547 8.77 4.50 11.62
N MET A 548 9.38 3.32 11.68
CA MET A 548 8.96 2.21 12.54
C MET A 548 9.09 2.57 14.02
N ASN A 549 10.21 3.16 14.42
CA ASN A 549 10.43 3.57 15.80
C ASN A 549 9.49 4.73 16.17
N GLU A 550 9.34 5.73 15.30
CA GLU A 550 8.41 6.86 15.51
C GLU A 550 6.98 6.38 15.76
N GLU A 551 6.43 5.51 14.90
CA GLU A 551 5.05 5.03 15.08
C GLU A 551 4.93 4.12 16.30
N LYS A 552 5.92 3.26 16.56
CA LYS A 552 5.92 2.38 17.74
C LYS A 552 5.93 3.19 19.04
N ASP A 553 6.85 4.14 19.18
CA ASP A 553 7.02 4.94 20.38
C ASP A 553 5.77 5.79 20.65
N LYS A 554 5.18 6.34 19.58
CA LYS A 554 3.92 7.10 19.63
C LYS A 554 2.76 6.27 20.18
N ILE A 555 2.64 4.99 19.82
CA ILE A 555 1.47 4.17 20.20
C ILE A 555 1.69 3.32 21.47
N LEU A 556 2.94 3.05 21.84
CA LEU A 556 3.30 2.07 22.87
C LEU A 556 2.60 2.35 24.21
N HIS A 557 2.65 3.58 24.69
CA HIS A 557 2.06 3.90 25.98
C HIS A 557 0.52 3.75 25.97
N SER A 558 -0.13 4.23 24.92
CA SER A 558 -1.59 4.09 24.75
C SER A 558 -2.01 2.61 24.60
N PHE A 559 -1.18 1.80 23.93
CA PHE A 559 -1.37 0.36 23.82
C PHE A 559 -1.23 -0.33 25.18
N MET A 560 -0.25 0.05 26.00
CA MET A 560 -0.02 -0.56 27.31
C MET A 560 -1.07 -0.13 28.35
N SER A 561 -1.58 1.10 28.26
CA SER A 561 -2.64 1.64 29.14
C SER A 561 -4.00 1.00 28.87
N ASP A 562 -4.15 0.29 27.75
CA ASP A 562 -5.34 -0.48 27.46
C ASP A 562 -5.39 -1.74 28.34
N ASN A 563 -6.18 -1.66 29.41
CA ASN A 563 -6.41 -2.71 30.39
C ASN A 563 -7.27 -3.88 29.87
N LYS A 564 -7.82 -3.76 28.66
CA LYS A 564 -8.62 -4.77 27.95
C LYS A 564 -7.95 -5.18 26.62
N ARG A 565 -6.65 -4.87 26.42
CA ARG A 565 -5.95 -5.12 25.14
C ARG A 565 -5.96 -6.60 24.75
N LYS A 566 -6.37 -6.86 23.52
CA LYS A 566 -6.39 -8.18 22.91
C LYS A 566 -5.78 -8.14 21.51
N LYS A 567 -5.31 -9.29 21.04
CA LYS A 567 -4.85 -9.52 19.68
C LYS A 567 -5.47 -10.77 19.09
N ILE A 568 -5.55 -10.82 17.77
CA ILE A 568 -5.95 -12.01 17.03
C ILE A 568 -4.89 -13.12 17.18
N SER A 569 -5.35 -14.36 17.31
CA SER A 569 -4.54 -15.57 17.34
C SER A 569 -5.19 -16.70 16.56
N ILE A 570 -4.40 -17.44 15.79
CA ILE A 570 -4.85 -18.63 15.08
C ILE A 570 -4.12 -19.83 15.68
N ASN A 571 -4.80 -20.63 16.50
CA ASN A 571 -4.26 -21.90 16.98
C ASN A 571 -4.91 -23.07 16.24
N LYS A 572 -4.36 -23.43 15.07
CA LYS A 572 -4.89 -24.48 14.20
C LYS A 572 -5.01 -25.85 14.87
N LYS A 573 -4.21 -26.12 15.92
CA LYS A 573 -4.25 -27.39 16.67
C LYS A 573 -5.48 -27.49 17.57
N LEU A 574 -5.82 -26.38 18.24
CA LEU A 574 -6.98 -26.32 19.14
C LEU A 574 -8.27 -25.96 18.40
N PHE A 575 -8.15 -25.26 17.28
CA PHE A 575 -9.25 -24.71 16.50
C PHE A 575 -9.01 -24.99 15.01
N PRO A 576 -9.37 -26.20 14.53
CA PRO A 576 -9.15 -26.59 13.15
C PRO A 576 -9.91 -25.68 12.17
N TRP A 577 -9.21 -25.22 11.14
CA TRP A 577 -9.68 -24.20 10.18
C TRP A 577 -10.88 -24.64 9.34
N ARG A 578 -11.01 -25.94 9.05
CA ARG A 578 -12.10 -26.49 8.22
C ARG A 578 -13.47 -26.40 8.89
N GLU A 579 -13.51 -26.32 10.22
CA GLU A 579 -14.74 -26.36 11.03
C GLU A 579 -15.19 -24.97 11.52
N THR A 580 -14.28 -24.00 11.57
CA THR A 580 -14.49 -22.71 12.27
C THR A 580 -14.96 -21.57 11.39
N ARG A 581 -14.65 -21.57 10.08
CA ARG A 581 -15.01 -20.58 9.04
C ARG A 581 -15.11 -19.07 9.33
N ASN A 582 -15.06 -18.49 10.55
CA ASN A 582 -15.49 -17.08 10.70
C ASN A 582 -14.79 -16.11 11.70
N PRO A 583 -14.19 -16.46 12.85
CA PRO A 583 -13.08 -15.62 13.33
C PRO A 583 -11.95 -16.31 14.11
N PRO A 584 -10.72 -15.77 14.06
CA PRO A 584 -9.63 -16.17 14.94
C PRO A 584 -9.90 -15.76 16.39
N GLN A 585 -9.34 -16.50 17.35
CA GLN A 585 -9.54 -16.24 18.77
C GLN A 585 -8.81 -14.98 19.22
N LEU A 586 -9.38 -14.27 20.20
CA LEU A 586 -8.69 -13.19 20.88
C LEU A 586 -7.79 -13.73 22.00
N LYS A 587 -6.57 -13.22 22.07
CA LYS A 587 -5.62 -13.42 23.17
C LYS A 587 -5.25 -12.11 23.81
N VAL A 588 -4.83 -12.14 25.06
CA VAL A 588 -4.22 -10.99 25.71
C VAL A 588 -2.94 -10.59 24.97
N ALA A 589 -2.82 -9.29 24.69
CA ALA A 589 -1.66 -8.73 24.00
C ALA A 589 -0.66 -8.13 25.00
N PHE A 590 0.63 -8.26 24.72
CA PHE A 590 1.72 -7.68 25.52
C PHE A 590 2.65 -6.84 24.64
N GLN A 591 3.46 -5.98 25.24
CA GLN A 591 4.47 -5.18 24.52
C GLN A 591 5.33 -6.01 23.58
N LYS A 592 5.81 -7.18 24.04
CA LYS A 592 6.61 -8.11 23.21
C LYS A 592 5.92 -8.55 21.92
N ASP A 593 4.58 -8.56 21.89
CA ASP A 593 3.82 -8.92 20.70
C ASP A 593 3.84 -7.80 19.67
N LEU A 594 3.74 -6.54 20.13
CA LEU A 594 3.93 -5.36 19.31
C LEU A 594 5.37 -5.29 18.79
N ASP A 595 6.36 -5.45 19.69
CA ASP A 595 7.78 -5.49 19.31
C ASP A 595 8.05 -6.54 18.23
N LYS A 596 7.45 -7.74 18.38
CA LYS A 596 7.59 -8.82 17.41
C LYS A 596 7.07 -8.44 16.03
N VAL A 597 5.95 -7.73 15.94
CA VAL A 597 5.39 -7.26 14.67
C VAL A 597 6.34 -6.28 14.00
N PHE A 598 6.76 -5.21 14.70
CA PHE A 598 7.68 -4.21 14.13
C PHE A 598 9.01 -4.83 13.70
N ASN A 599 9.59 -5.70 14.54
CA ASN A 599 10.84 -6.38 14.22
C ASN A 599 10.69 -7.32 13.01
N LEU A 600 9.59 -8.07 12.91
CA LEU A 600 9.33 -8.97 11.79
C LEU A 600 9.21 -8.19 10.47
N TYR A 601 8.45 -7.10 10.46
CA TYR A 601 8.22 -6.32 9.24
C TYR A 601 9.48 -5.55 8.81
N SER A 602 10.26 -5.00 9.75
CA SER A 602 11.58 -4.40 9.45
C SER A 602 12.55 -5.44 8.88
N ALA A 603 12.63 -6.64 9.48
CA ALA A 603 13.47 -7.72 8.98
C ALA A 603 13.03 -8.18 7.58
N ASN A 604 11.73 -8.40 7.37
CA ASN A 604 11.19 -8.81 6.08
C ASN A 604 11.53 -7.80 4.99
N LEU A 605 11.37 -6.51 5.27
CA LEU A 605 11.68 -5.47 4.30
C LEU A 605 13.18 -5.42 3.99
N LYS A 606 14.06 -5.55 4.99
CA LYS A 606 15.52 -5.58 4.76
C LYS A 606 15.93 -6.72 3.82
N GLU A 607 15.38 -7.92 4.03
CA GLU A 607 15.60 -9.05 3.12
C GLU A 607 15.01 -8.79 1.73
N ARG A 608 13.83 -8.20 1.67
CA ARG A 608 13.15 -7.84 0.43
C ARG A 608 13.94 -6.83 -0.40
N LEU A 609 14.41 -5.74 0.20
CA LEU A 609 15.23 -4.72 -0.46
C LEU A 609 16.55 -5.33 -0.99
N LYS A 610 17.18 -6.24 -0.24
CA LYS A 610 18.37 -6.95 -0.71
C LYS A 610 18.05 -7.83 -1.93
N TYR A 611 16.96 -8.58 -1.88
CA TYR A 611 16.50 -9.40 -3.00
C TYR A 611 16.23 -8.55 -4.25
N LEU A 612 15.49 -7.44 -4.11
CA LEU A 612 15.09 -6.59 -5.24
C LEU A 612 16.28 -5.88 -5.88
N ASN A 613 17.27 -5.42 -5.09
CA ASN A 613 18.50 -4.87 -5.65
C ASN A 613 19.27 -5.92 -6.47
N ASN A 614 19.42 -7.14 -5.94
CA ASN A 614 20.05 -8.24 -6.67
C ASN A 614 19.26 -8.61 -7.93
N MET A 615 17.93 -8.63 -7.84
CA MET A 615 17.03 -8.89 -8.96
C MET A 615 17.22 -7.85 -10.08
N LEU A 616 17.31 -6.56 -9.77
CA LEU A 616 17.55 -5.52 -10.77
C LEU A 616 18.99 -5.54 -11.34
N GLU A 617 19.89 -6.30 -10.75
CA GLU A 617 21.25 -6.52 -11.27
C GLU A 617 21.39 -7.85 -12.03
N ASP A 618 20.42 -8.75 -11.87
CA ASP A 618 20.37 -10.05 -12.53
C ASP A 618 20.12 -9.89 -14.03
N ILE A 619 21.20 -10.01 -14.80
CA ILE A 619 21.20 -9.95 -16.24
C ILE A 619 22.34 -10.81 -16.80
N GLU A 620 22.01 -11.71 -17.73
CA GLU A 620 22.98 -12.46 -18.50
C GLU A 620 22.80 -12.12 -19.98
N VAL A 621 23.90 -11.76 -20.65
CA VAL A 621 23.89 -11.48 -22.09
C VAL A 621 24.89 -12.37 -22.78
N LYS A 622 24.42 -13.18 -23.71
CA LYS A 622 25.22 -14.05 -24.58
C LYS A 622 25.15 -13.54 -26.01
N TYR A 623 26.21 -13.67 -26.78
CA TYR A 623 26.19 -13.38 -28.21
C TYR A 623 26.97 -14.41 -29.04
N SER A 624 26.54 -14.63 -30.27
CA SER A 624 27.24 -15.46 -31.26
C SER A 624 27.31 -14.71 -32.59
N THR A 625 28.43 -14.86 -33.29
CA THR A 625 28.68 -14.18 -34.58
C THR A 625 28.85 -15.20 -35.70
N LYS A 626 28.18 -14.97 -36.83
CA LYS A 626 28.32 -15.81 -38.03
C LYS A 626 28.55 -14.94 -39.25
N VAL A 627 29.65 -15.13 -39.95
CA VAL A 627 30.00 -14.40 -41.18
C VAL A 627 29.84 -15.34 -42.39
N GLN A 628 28.94 -15.01 -43.30
CA GLN A 628 28.70 -15.77 -44.54
C GLN A 628 28.30 -14.81 -45.66
N ASN A 629 28.78 -15.06 -46.89
CA ASN A 629 28.41 -14.33 -48.11
C ASN A 629 28.51 -12.78 -47.97
N GLY A 630 29.60 -12.28 -47.38
CA GLY A 630 29.81 -10.84 -47.17
C GLY A 630 28.91 -10.20 -46.11
N LYS A 631 28.17 -10.99 -45.32
CA LYS A 631 27.34 -10.50 -44.21
C LYS A 631 27.75 -11.11 -42.88
N ALA A 632 27.87 -10.27 -41.86
CA ALA A 632 28.01 -10.66 -40.47
C ALA A 632 26.63 -10.64 -39.79
N THR A 633 26.24 -11.75 -39.19
CA THR A 633 25.02 -11.87 -38.39
C THR A 633 25.40 -12.07 -36.93
N VAL A 634 24.85 -11.24 -36.05
CA VAL A 634 25.03 -11.37 -34.60
C VAL A 634 23.69 -11.74 -33.97
N THR A 635 23.67 -12.87 -33.28
CA THR A 635 22.55 -13.25 -32.42
C THR A 635 22.93 -12.91 -30.99
N VAL A 636 22.05 -12.16 -30.30
CA VAL A 636 22.20 -11.79 -28.90
C VAL A 636 21.05 -12.41 -28.12
N SER A 637 21.35 -13.05 -27.00
CA SER A 637 20.39 -13.57 -26.04
C SER A 637 20.50 -12.74 -24.76
N VAL A 638 19.37 -12.24 -24.28
CA VAL A 638 19.25 -11.45 -23.04
C VAL A 638 18.35 -12.21 -22.07
N ASP A 639 18.92 -12.67 -20.97
CA ASP A 639 18.23 -13.38 -19.90
C ASP A 639 18.34 -12.62 -18.57
N GLY A 640 17.52 -13.02 -17.60
CA GLY A 640 17.42 -12.40 -16.29
C GLY A 640 16.25 -11.42 -16.18
N ASN A 641 16.36 -10.49 -15.23
CA ASN A 641 15.29 -9.58 -14.87
C ASN A 641 15.39 -8.24 -15.59
N SER A 642 16.60 -7.78 -15.92
CA SER A 642 16.83 -6.42 -16.40
C SER A 642 17.14 -6.32 -17.89
N PRO A 643 16.77 -5.22 -18.56
CA PRO A 643 17.20 -4.93 -19.92
C PRO A 643 18.66 -4.44 -19.99
N VAL A 644 19.29 -4.68 -21.14
CA VAL A 644 20.64 -4.20 -21.45
C VAL A 644 20.60 -3.11 -22.52
N LYS A 645 21.29 -2.01 -22.27
CA LYS A 645 21.59 -0.97 -23.26
C LYS A 645 22.92 -1.28 -23.93
N LEU A 646 22.88 -1.51 -25.24
CA LEU A 646 24.06 -1.78 -26.06
C LEU A 646 24.90 -0.52 -26.24
N ASN A 647 26.21 -0.69 -26.36
CA ASN A 647 27.12 0.37 -26.85
C ASN A 647 26.87 0.69 -28.34
N TYR A 648 26.15 -0.19 -29.05
CA TYR A 648 25.74 0.03 -30.43
C TYR A 648 24.40 0.78 -30.50
N LYS A 649 24.45 2.02 -31.01
CA LYS A 649 23.29 2.91 -31.24
C LYS A 649 22.42 3.12 -29.99
N GLU A 650 22.99 2.95 -28.79
CA GLU A 650 22.30 3.08 -27.51
C GLU A 650 21.00 2.23 -27.43
N LYS A 651 20.93 1.14 -28.21
CA LYS A 651 19.72 0.33 -28.32
C LYS A 651 19.51 -0.50 -27.06
N VAL A 652 18.29 -0.47 -26.52
CA VAL A 652 17.91 -1.30 -25.37
C VAL A 652 17.33 -2.63 -25.84
N LEU A 653 17.88 -3.73 -25.31
CA LEU A 653 17.40 -5.08 -25.48
C LEU A 653 16.79 -5.57 -24.16
N TYR A 654 15.65 -6.25 -24.26
CA TYR A 654 14.84 -6.64 -23.13
C TYR A 654 14.82 -8.16 -22.99
N PRO A 655 14.85 -8.71 -21.75
CA PRO A 655 14.70 -10.14 -21.51
C PRO A 655 13.26 -10.60 -21.78
N GLY A 656 13.07 -11.92 -21.86
CA GLY A 656 11.80 -12.56 -22.15
C GLY A 656 11.10 -13.04 -20.88
N ARG A 657 9.83 -13.36 -21.01
CA ARG A 657 8.98 -13.94 -19.96
C ARG A 657 8.16 -15.07 -20.56
N LYS A 658 7.94 -16.11 -19.77
CA LYS A 658 7.07 -17.24 -20.10
C LYS A 658 6.01 -17.42 -19.02
N ILE A 659 4.77 -17.60 -19.43
CA ILE A 659 3.67 -17.97 -18.56
C ILE A 659 3.82 -19.45 -18.23
N LEU A 660 3.78 -19.77 -16.94
CA LEU A 660 3.68 -21.12 -16.43
C LEU A 660 2.30 -21.33 -15.83
N ASN A 661 1.70 -22.51 -16.05
CA ASN A 661 0.41 -22.90 -15.47
C ASN A 661 0.56 -23.39 -14.02
N THR A 662 1.22 -22.59 -13.19
CA THR A 662 1.38 -22.82 -11.76
C THR A 662 1.23 -21.50 -11.01
N ASN A 663 0.70 -21.55 -9.79
CA ASN A 663 0.62 -20.37 -8.92
C ASN A 663 1.96 -20.21 -8.16
N ALA A 664 2.59 -19.03 -8.25
CA ALA A 664 3.88 -18.73 -7.60
C ALA A 664 3.88 -18.93 -6.08
N LEU A 665 2.73 -18.72 -5.43
CA LEU A 665 2.59 -18.80 -3.97
C LEU A 665 1.95 -20.11 -3.52
N ASN A 666 1.57 -21.02 -4.44
CA ASN A 666 0.77 -22.21 -4.16
C ASN A 666 -0.49 -21.90 -3.32
N LEU A 667 -1.12 -20.74 -3.57
CA LEU A 667 -2.35 -20.30 -2.92
C LEU A 667 -3.59 -20.69 -3.74
N ASP A 668 -4.77 -20.42 -3.18
CA ASP A 668 -6.05 -20.70 -3.83
C ASP A 668 -6.19 -19.99 -5.19
N SER A 669 -6.69 -20.71 -6.20
CA SER A 669 -6.75 -20.18 -7.56
C SER A 669 -7.83 -19.12 -7.77
N ALA A 670 -8.84 -19.03 -6.90
CA ALA A 670 -9.87 -17.99 -7.02
C ALA A 670 -9.27 -16.63 -6.74
N GLY A 671 -8.40 -16.54 -5.73
CA GLY A 671 -7.72 -15.29 -5.40
C GLY A 671 -6.45 -15.03 -6.21
N TYR A 672 -5.67 -16.05 -6.52
CA TYR A 672 -4.30 -15.86 -7.03
C TYR A 672 -4.09 -16.36 -8.46
N GLY A 673 -5.17 -16.75 -9.14
CA GLY A 673 -5.11 -17.30 -10.49
C GLY A 673 -4.38 -18.66 -10.53
N LYS A 674 -4.06 -19.08 -11.76
CA LYS A 674 -3.42 -20.38 -12.05
C LYS A 674 -2.07 -20.23 -12.73
N THR A 675 -1.60 -19.00 -12.88
CA THR A 675 -0.42 -18.70 -13.69
C THR A 675 0.59 -17.87 -12.92
N GLN A 676 1.84 -17.99 -13.34
CA GLN A 676 2.95 -17.14 -12.91
C GLN A 676 3.86 -16.85 -14.10
N LEU A 677 4.71 -15.84 -13.99
CA LEU A 677 5.73 -15.56 -14.98
C LEU A 677 7.09 -16.11 -14.54
N LYS A 678 7.80 -16.68 -15.50
CA LYS A 678 9.21 -17.07 -15.36
C LYS A 678 10.06 -16.29 -16.34
N ASN A 679 11.21 -15.81 -15.87
CA ASN A 679 12.21 -15.21 -16.74
C ASN A 679 12.80 -16.27 -17.68
N ILE A 680 12.93 -15.89 -18.94
CA ILE A 680 13.58 -16.68 -19.97
C ILE A 680 14.34 -15.75 -20.91
N PRO A 681 15.31 -16.26 -21.69
CA PRO A 681 16.02 -15.42 -22.63
C PRO A 681 15.13 -14.90 -23.76
N GLN A 682 15.38 -13.66 -24.18
CA GLN A 682 14.86 -13.09 -25.42
C GLN A 682 15.99 -12.94 -26.43
N PHE A 683 15.69 -13.25 -27.70
CA PHE A 683 16.68 -13.30 -28.76
C PHE A 683 16.54 -12.13 -29.72
N TYR A 684 17.68 -11.58 -30.14
CA TYR A 684 17.79 -10.47 -31.07
C TYR A 684 18.81 -10.81 -32.16
N THR A 685 18.47 -10.53 -33.41
CA THR A 685 19.40 -10.72 -34.53
C THR A 685 19.70 -9.39 -35.20
N PHE A 686 20.99 -9.15 -35.43
CA PHE A 686 21.51 -8.00 -36.14
C PHE A 686 22.26 -8.49 -37.38
N SER A 687 22.08 -7.79 -38.49
CA SER A 687 22.77 -8.08 -39.75
C SER A 687 23.56 -6.86 -40.18
N PHE A 688 24.81 -7.10 -40.58
CA PHE A 688 25.78 -6.10 -41.01
C PHE A 688 26.45 -6.59 -42.29
N ASP A 689 26.90 -5.65 -43.13
CA ASP A 689 27.88 -5.97 -44.17
C ASP A 689 29.23 -6.24 -43.48
N SER A 690 29.94 -7.28 -43.92
CA SER A 690 31.14 -7.78 -43.23
C SER A 690 32.22 -6.71 -43.04
N ASP A 691 32.34 -5.81 -43.99
CA ASP A 691 33.38 -4.79 -44.03
C ASP A 691 33.15 -3.68 -42.99
N ASN A 692 31.92 -3.56 -42.49
CA ASN A 692 31.50 -2.57 -41.50
C ASN A 692 31.24 -3.20 -40.11
N PHE A 693 31.58 -4.47 -39.91
CA PHE A 693 31.29 -5.19 -38.67
C PHE A 693 32.48 -5.16 -37.68
N ASP A 694 32.28 -4.53 -36.52
CA ASP A 694 33.19 -4.63 -35.37
C ASP A 694 32.55 -5.46 -34.25
N GLU A 695 33.10 -6.64 -33.96
CA GLU A 695 32.62 -7.52 -32.89
C GLU A 695 32.72 -6.87 -31.48
N LYS A 696 33.63 -5.89 -31.28
CA LYS A 696 33.83 -5.25 -29.97
C LYS A 696 32.57 -4.58 -29.42
N ILE A 697 31.66 -4.12 -30.30
CA ILE A 697 30.39 -3.50 -29.89
C ILE A 697 29.45 -4.47 -29.16
N PHE A 698 29.66 -5.78 -29.31
CA PHE A 698 28.91 -6.84 -28.64
C PHE A 698 29.69 -7.51 -27.51
N LYS A 699 30.81 -6.94 -27.04
CA LYS A 699 31.54 -7.45 -25.86
C LYS A 699 30.98 -6.94 -24.53
N GLY A 700 30.09 -5.95 -24.55
CA GLY A 700 29.47 -5.43 -23.35
C GLY A 700 28.46 -4.31 -23.60
N GLY A 701 27.83 -3.87 -22.52
CA GLY A 701 26.85 -2.79 -22.48
C GLY A 701 26.63 -2.31 -21.05
N THR A 702 25.47 -1.71 -20.80
CA THR A 702 25.05 -1.25 -19.47
C THR A 702 23.67 -1.78 -19.13
N ASN A 703 23.42 -2.10 -17.86
CA ASN A 703 22.08 -2.38 -17.36
C ASN A 703 21.23 -1.12 -17.57
N ALA A 704 20.16 -1.22 -18.33
CA ALA A 704 19.37 -0.05 -18.74
C ALA A 704 18.51 0.55 -17.59
N ILE A 705 18.47 -0.12 -16.44
CA ILE A 705 17.80 0.34 -15.21
C ILE A 705 18.83 0.95 -14.26
N THR A 706 19.87 0.19 -13.89
CA THR A 706 20.83 0.58 -12.82
C THR A 706 22.05 1.32 -13.35
N GLY A 707 22.30 1.32 -14.66
CA GLY A 707 23.47 1.91 -15.29
C GLY A 707 24.77 1.12 -15.12
N LYS A 708 24.77 0.02 -14.36
CA LYS A 708 25.97 -0.81 -14.12
C LYS A 708 26.47 -1.48 -15.41
N LYS A 709 27.78 -1.65 -15.54
CA LYS A 709 28.40 -2.31 -16.70
C LYS A 709 28.01 -3.79 -16.76
N VAL A 710 27.72 -4.28 -17.96
CA VAL A 710 27.41 -5.69 -18.25
C VAL A 710 28.42 -6.21 -19.28
N ILE A 711 29.05 -7.34 -18.98
CA ILE A 711 29.99 -8.02 -19.90
C ILE A 711 29.23 -9.15 -20.61
N PHE A 712 29.42 -9.27 -21.92
CA PHE A 712 28.69 -10.27 -22.70
C PHE A 712 29.56 -11.49 -22.95
N SER A 713 28.97 -12.68 -22.84
CA SER A 713 29.63 -13.96 -23.06
C SER A 713 29.51 -14.38 -24.53
N LYS A 714 30.65 -14.58 -25.21
CA LYS A 714 30.67 -15.11 -26.57
C LYS A 714 30.36 -16.61 -26.57
N MET A 715 29.51 -17.06 -27.47
CA MET A 715 29.13 -18.46 -27.68
C MET A 715 29.34 -18.83 -29.14
N ASP A 716 29.67 -20.10 -29.43
CA ASP A 716 29.77 -20.60 -30.80
C ASP A 716 28.41 -20.59 -31.50
N LYS A 717 27.35 -20.95 -30.76
CA LYS A 717 25.97 -20.97 -31.21
C LYS A 717 25.04 -20.63 -30.04
N ILE A 718 23.91 -19.99 -30.35
CA ILE A 718 22.82 -19.74 -29.41
C ILE A 718 21.58 -20.48 -29.92
N ASP A 719 21.06 -21.39 -29.09
CA ASP A 719 19.78 -22.03 -29.35
C ASP A 719 18.63 -21.12 -28.91
N ILE A 720 17.68 -20.90 -29.81
CA ILE A 720 16.55 -20.00 -29.60
C ILE A 720 15.46 -20.76 -28.84
N ALA A 721 15.04 -20.19 -27.71
CA ALA A 721 13.91 -20.65 -26.92
C ALA A 721 12.66 -19.80 -27.21
N GLU A 722 11.48 -20.42 -27.12
CA GLU A 722 10.20 -19.71 -27.25
C GLU A 722 9.87 -18.88 -26.01
N THR A 723 9.29 -17.71 -26.26
CA THR A 723 8.92 -16.71 -25.26
C THR A 723 7.52 -16.17 -25.49
N ASP A 724 6.79 -15.90 -24.41
CA ASP A 724 5.46 -15.29 -24.46
C ASP A 724 5.54 -13.75 -24.49
N SER A 725 6.72 -13.18 -24.20
CA SER A 725 6.94 -11.75 -24.29
C SER A 725 6.82 -11.24 -25.72
N ILE A 726 6.23 -10.06 -25.85
CA ILE A 726 6.13 -9.37 -27.13
C ILE A 726 7.52 -8.87 -27.51
N HIS A 727 8.05 -9.33 -28.64
CA HIS A 727 9.36 -8.85 -29.11
C HIS A 727 9.31 -7.33 -29.36
N SER A 728 10.30 -6.59 -28.85
CA SER A 728 10.29 -5.11 -28.82
C SER A 728 10.25 -4.45 -30.21
N ASN A 729 10.71 -5.15 -31.26
CA ASN A 729 10.60 -4.71 -32.67
C ASN A 729 9.15 -4.51 -33.15
N LYS A 730 8.15 -5.13 -32.51
CA LYS A 730 6.73 -4.92 -32.84
C LYS A 730 6.26 -3.52 -32.45
N PHE A 731 6.92 -2.89 -31.47
CA PHE A 731 6.65 -1.52 -31.09
C PHE A 731 7.51 -0.58 -31.94
N LYS A 732 6.88 0.08 -32.92
CA LYS A 732 7.55 1.15 -33.65
C LYS A 732 7.75 2.33 -32.71
N GLN A 733 9.01 2.71 -32.50
CA GLN A 733 9.31 3.95 -31.78
C GLN A 733 8.73 5.12 -32.59
N PRO A 734 7.82 5.91 -32.00
CA PRO A 734 7.24 7.04 -32.68
C PRO A 734 8.33 8.06 -32.97
N LYS A 735 8.31 8.61 -34.19
CA LYS A 735 9.25 9.65 -34.62
C LYS A 735 8.65 11.01 -34.33
N PHE A 736 9.42 11.88 -33.69
CA PHE A 736 9.06 13.27 -33.56
C PHE A 736 8.94 13.92 -34.95
N LYS A 737 7.88 14.71 -35.13
CA LYS A 737 7.59 15.41 -36.37
C LYS A 737 7.22 16.86 -36.05
N VAL A 738 7.54 17.75 -36.97
CA VAL A 738 7.05 19.13 -36.95
C VAL A 738 6.07 19.27 -38.11
N LYS A 739 4.87 19.77 -37.84
CA LYS A 739 3.83 20.03 -38.82
C LYS A 739 3.56 21.53 -38.86
N THR A 740 3.89 22.16 -39.98
CA THR A 740 3.53 23.56 -40.23
C THR A 740 2.17 23.66 -40.92
N LEU A 741 1.30 24.52 -40.40
CA LEU A 741 0.00 24.89 -40.94
C LEU A 741 0.02 26.38 -41.31
N LYS A 742 -0.49 26.71 -42.51
CA LYS A 742 -0.47 28.07 -43.04
C LYS A 742 -1.62 28.33 -44.01
N GLY A 743 -2.01 29.60 -44.15
CA GLY A 743 -3.07 30.04 -45.06
C GLY A 743 -4.46 29.53 -44.64
N THR A 744 -5.32 29.20 -45.61
CA THR A 744 -6.65 28.66 -45.30
C THR A 744 -6.60 27.15 -45.08
N VAL A 745 -7.01 26.70 -43.89
CA VAL A 745 -7.12 25.28 -43.52
C VAL A 745 -8.59 24.90 -43.42
N GLN A 746 -9.08 24.07 -44.34
CA GLN A 746 -10.44 23.53 -44.31
C GLN A 746 -10.51 22.33 -43.38
N VAL A 747 -11.28 22.45 -42.28
CA VAL A 747 -11.43 21.40 -41.27
C VAL A 747 -12.77 20.70 -41.47
N GLN A 748 -12.81 19.85 -42.50
CA GLN A 748 -13.98 19.04 -42.86
C GLN A 748 -14.12 17.77 -41.99
N GLN A 749 -13.01 17.36 -41.38
CA GLN A 749 -12.91 16.25 -40.44
C GLN A 749 -12.09 16.69 -39.22
N THR A 750 -12.38 16.09 -38.06
CA THR A 750 -11.65 16.38 -36.81
C THR A 750 -10.15 16.10 -37.00
N LEU A 751 -9.31 17.10 -36.71
CA LEU A 751 -7.86 17.00 -36.79
C LEU A 751 -7.29 16.52 -35.45
N ILE A 752 -6.38 15.55 -35.48
CA ILE A 752 -5.75 15.00 -34.28
C ILE A 752 -4.24 14.95 -34.51
N PHE A 753 -3.50 15.66 -33.66
CA PHE A 753 -2.04 15.67 -33.65
C PHE A 753 -1.55 14.94 -32.41
N ASP A 754 -0.82 13.85 -32.62
CA ASP A 754 -0.33 13.01 -31.52
C ASP A 754 0.75 13.72 -30.68
N LYS A 755 1.12 13.09 -29.55
CA LYS A 755 2.11 13.63 -28.61
C LYS A 755 3.54 13.74 -29.16
N TYR A 756 3.79 13.23 -30.36
CA TYR A 756 5.08 13.26 -31.05
C TYR A 756 5.06 14.25 -32.22
N THR A 757 3.97 14.99 -32.42
CA THR A 757 3.82 15.97 -33.48
C THR A 757 3.77 17.38 -32.86
N GLU A 758 4.84 18.14 -33.03
CA GLU A 758 4.83 19.58 -32.76
C GLU A 758 4.13 20.29 -33.92
N VAL A 759 3.20 21.19 -33.61
CA VAL A 759 2.45 21.94 -34.62
C VAL A 759 2.87 23.40 -34.58
N ILE A 760 3.27 23.94 -35.72
CA ILE A 760 3.57 25.35 -35.92
C ILE A 760 2.45 25.93 -36.79
N ILE A 761 1.80 26.98 -36.33
CA ILE A 761 0.76 27.69 -37.07
C ILE A 761 1.30 29.08 -37.43
N GLU A 762 1.49 29.33 -38.71
CA GLU A 762 2.05 30.60 -39.21
C GLU A 762 1.02 31.76 -39.07
N PRO A 763 1.48 33.02 -38.96
CA PRO A 763 0.59 34.18 -39.03
C PRO A 763 -0.31 34.15 -40.27
N ASP A 764 -1.47 34.80 -40.20
CA ASP A 764 -2.48 34.87 -41.27
C ASP A 764 -3.12 33.50 -41.63
N THR A 765 -3.02 32.51 -40.74
CA THR A 765 -3.70 31.22 -40.91
C THR A 765 -5.15 31.31 -40.48
N THR A 766 -6.07 30.83 -41.32
CA THR A 766 -7.51 30.75 -41.00
C THR A 766 -7.99 29.31 -41.09
N PHE A 767 -8.44 28.76 -39.97
CA PHE A 767 -9.16 27.49 -39.89
C PHE A 767 -10.64 27.74 -40.15
N ILE A 768 -11.16 27.16 -41.24
CA ILE A 768 -12.59 27.15 -41.56
C ILE A 768 -13.14 25.81 -41.10
N MET A 769 -13.92 25.84 -40.02
CA MET A 769 -14.38 24.67 -39.28
C MET A 769 -15.79 24.26 -39.73
N ASP A 770 -15.95 23.02 -40.21
CA ASP A 770 -17.28 22.43 -40.44
C ASP A 770 -17.99 22.15 -39.09
N GLU A 771 -19.31 22.01 -39.14
CA GLU A 771 -20.15 21.69 -37.98
C GLU A 771 -19.63 20.45 -37.23
N ASN A 772 -19.54 20.55 -35.89
CA ASN A 772 -19.07 19.50 -34.99
C ASN A 772 -17.65 18.96 -35.28
N ARG A 773 -16.78 19.75 -35.95
CA ARG A 773 -15.35 19.39 -36.14
C ARG A 773 -14.45 20.06 -35.14
N SER A 774 -13.47 19.30 -34.67
CA SER A 774 -12.56 19.71 -33.61
C SER A 774 -11.10 19.59 -34.02
N ILE A 775 -10.20 20.21 -33.25
CA ILE A 775 -8.76 20.06 -33.36
C ILE A 775 -8.23 19.62 -31.99
N TYR A 776 -7.56 18.48 -31.96
CA TYR A 776 -6.92 17.94 -30.76
C TYR A 776 -5.40 17.97 -30.91
N PHE A 777 -4.73 18.65 -29.99
CA PHE A 777 -3.28 18.68 -29.87
C PHE A 777 -2.86 17.91 -28.62
N TYR A 778 -2.11 16.82 -28.83
CA TYR A 778 -1.43 16.08 -27.76
C TYR A 778 0.08 16.37 -27.72
N GLY A 779 0.61 17.02 -28.75
CA GLY A 779 1.98 17.55 -28.83
C GLY A 779 1.99 19.09 -28.79
N LYS A 780 3.16 19.67 -28.57
CA LYS A 780 3.35 21.12 -28.43
C LYS A 780 2.81 21.92 -29.63
N VAL A 781 2.20 23.06 -29.35
CA VAL A 781 1.66 23.98 -30.37
C VAL A 781 2.34 25.34 -30.27
N THR A 782 2.81 25.86 -31.39
CA THR A 782 3.30 27.24 -31.53
C THR A 782 2.42 27.97 -32.53
N ALA A 783 1.43 28.71 -32.04
CA ALA A 783 0.52 29.53 -32.83
C ALA A 783 0.77 31.01 -32.49
N ILE A 784 1.58 31.68 -33.31
CA ILE A 784 2.00 33.06 -33.05
C ILE A 784 1.65 33.90 -34.28
N GLY A 785 0.51 34.59 -34.22
CA GLY A 785 0.12 35.61 -35.19
C GLY A 785 0.68 36.99 -34.86
N THR A 786 0.19 38.01 -35.57
CA THR A 786 0.39 39.42 -35.21
C THR A 786 -0.94 40.16 -35.19
N LYS A 787 -0.95 41.41 -34.71
CA LYS A 787 -2.16 42.25 -34.73
C LYS A 787 -2.74 42.41 -36.14
N GLU A 788 -1.87 42.53 -37.15
CA GLU A 788 -2.24 42.70 -38.55
C GLU A 788 -2.57 41.37 -39.23
N LYS A 789 -1.97 40.27 -38.75
CA LYS A 789 -2.08 38.92 -39.32
C LYS A 789 -2.42 37.90 -38.23
N PRO A 790 -3.61 37.99 -37.62
CA PRO A 790 -4.01 37.07 -36.57
C PRO A 790 -4.27 35.67 -37.12
N ILE A 791 -4.18 34.67 -36.26
CA ILE A 791 -4.61 33.30 -36.55
C ILE A 791 -6.08 33.17 -36.18
N LYS A 792 -6.92 32.62 -37.05
CA LYS A 792 -8.39 32.60 -36.84
C LYS A 792 -8.95 31.19 -36.86
N PHE A 793 -9.83 30.88 -35.91
CA PHE A 793 -10.63 29.67 -35.85
C PHE A 793 -12.11 30.04 -35.98
N MET A 794 -12.70 29.75 -37.14
CA MET A 794 -14.01 30.26 -37.52
C MET A 794 -14.95 29.14 -37.96
N ALA A 795 -16.22 29.25 -37.59
CA ALA A 795 -17.27 28.41 -38.17
C ALA A 795 -17.42 28.71 -39.67
N LYS A 796 -17.57 27.67 -40.49
CA LYS A 796 -17.96 27.81 -41.90
C LYS A 796 -19.35 28.41 -42.07
N ASP A 797 -20.26 28.06 -41.19
CA ASP A 797 -21.60 28.63 -41.06
C ASP A 797 -21.77 29.12 -39.63
N LYS A 798 -21.95 30.43 -39.43
CA LYS A 798 -22.03 31.05 -38.09
C LYS A 798 -23.25 30.60 -37.28
N THR A 799 -24.22 29.95 -37.90
CA THR A 799 -25.40 29.39 -37.23
C THR A 799 -25.20 27.94 -36.78
N LYS A 800 -24.13 27.29 -37.27
CA LYS A 800 -23.80 25.90 -37.00
C LYS A 800 -22.44 25.82 -36.29
N PRO A 801 -22.42 25.62 -34.96
CA PRO A 801 -21.17 25.65 -34.24
C PRO A 801 -20.23 24.53 -34.68
N TRP A 802 -18.94 24.85 -34.72
CA TRP A 802 -17.90 23.82 -34.78
C TRP A 802 -17.70 23.20 -33.39
N GLY A 803 -16.86 22.16 -33.30
CA GLY A 803 -16.54 21.50 -32.04
C GLY A 803 -15.63 22.37 -31.19
N LEU A 804 -14.36 21.98 -31.02
CA LEU A 804 -13.43 22.70 -30.14
C LEU A 804 -11.96 22.58 -30.56
N VAL A 805 -11.12 23.41 -29.95
CA VAL A 805 -9.66 23.26 -29.93
C VAL A 805 -9.27 22.78 -28.53
N ALA A 806 -8.64 21.62 -28.42
CA ALA A 806 -8.14 21.08 -27.16
C ALA A 806 -6.63 20.87 -27.23
N VAL A 807 -5.93 21.34 -26.20
CA VAL A 807 -4.51 21.13 -25.96
C VAL A 807 -4.39 20.27 -24.70
N GLN A 808 -4.05 19.00 -24.88
CA GLN A 808 -4.20 17.96 -23.84
C GLN A 808 -2.89 17.25 -23.54
N GLY A 809 -2.50 17.27 -22.27
CA GLY A 809 -1.48 16.38 -21.69
C GLY A 809 -0.07 16.95 -21.71
N LYS A 810 0.79 16.39 -20.84
CA LYS A 810 2.13 16.94 -20.53
C LYS A 810 3.06 17.15 -21.74
N SER A 811 2.86 16.43 -22.84
CA SER A 811 3.64 16.61 -24.07
C SER A 811 3.31 17.90 -24.83
N THR A 812 2.28 18.65 -24.43
CA THR A 812 1.94 19.98 -24.96
C THR A 812 2.58 21.12 -24.18
N THR A 813 3.33 20.84 -23.11
CA THR A 813 4.00 21.87 -22.29
C THR A 813 4.83 22.81 -23.17
N GLY A 814 4.72 24.11 -22.88
CA GLY A 814 5.34 25.19 -23.66
C GLY A 814 4.55 25.62 -24.89
N SER A 815 3.27 25.23 -24.98
CA SER A 815 2.39 25.68 -26.07
C SER A 815 2.07 27.17 -25.96
N LYS A 816 2.03 27.85 -27.10
CA LYS A 816 1.82 29.30 -27.21
C LYS A 816 0.72 29.62 -28.20
N PHE A 817 -0.18 30.51 -27.80
CA PHE A 817 -1.25 31.07 -28.61
C PHE A 817 -1.18 32.59 -28.48
N HIS A 818 -0.60 33.25 -29.48
CA HIS A 818 -0.48 34.70 -29.54
C HIS A 818 -1.26 35.24 -30.73
N PHE A 819 -2.04 36.31 -30.55
CA PHE A 819 -2.86 36.92 -31.62
C PHE A 819 -3.75 35.90 -32.33
N CYS A 820 -4.45 35.08 -31.53
CA CYS A 820 -5.41 34.09 -32.01
C CYS A 820 -6.85 34.52 -31.75
N GLU A 821 -7.76 34.22 -32.68
CA GLU A 821 -9.18 34.53 -32.59
C GLU A 821 -10.00 33.23 -32.63
N PHE A 822 -10.84 33.02 -31.62
CA PHE A 822 -11.75 31.86 -31.52
C PHE A 822 -13.19 32.35 -31.44
N GLU A 823 -14.06 31.87 -32.33
CA GLU A 823 -15.46 32.26 -32.31
C GLU A 823 -16.36 31.16 -32.86
N ASN A 824 -17.56 31.03 -32.28
CA ASN A 824 -18.64 30.14 -32.71
C ASN A 824 -18.33 28.64 -32.54
N GLY A 825 -17.48 28.28 -31.57
CA GLY A 825 -17.23 26.89 -31.17
C GLY A 825 -18.21 26.38 -30.11
N SER A 826 -18.01 25.14 -29.69
CA SER A 826 -18.90 24.36 -28.82
C SER A 826 -18.12 23.37 -27.96
N ILE A 827 -18.67 22.17 -27.75
CA ILE A 827 -18.12 21.07 -26.95
C ILE A 827 -17.82 19.86 -27.83
N ASP A 828 -16.98 18.96 -27.32
CA ASP A 828 -16.71 17.66 -27.93
C ASP A 828 -16.15 16.70 -26.86
N THR A 829 -16.15 15.39 -27.13
CA THR A 829 -15.64 14.37 -26.21
C THR A 829 -14.59 13.51 -26.89
N ARG A 830 -13.45 13.32 -26.22
CA ARG A 830 -12.39 12.43 -26.71
C ARG A 830 -11.65 11.77 -25.55
N ASN A 831 -11.31 10.49 -25.70
CA ASN A 831 -10.64 9.70 -24.66
C ASN A 831 -11.35 9.74 -23.30
N LEU A 832 -12.69 9.73 -23.32
CA LEU A 832 -13.57 9.85 -22.14
C LEU A 832 -13.43 11.19 -21.39
N ILE A 833 -12.83 12.22 -22.01
CA ILE A 833 -12.79 13.59 -21.51
C ILE A 833 -13.92 14.37 -22.19
N HIS A 834 -14.82 14.93 -21.39
CA HIS A 834 -15.86 15.84 -21.87
C HIS A 834 -15.37 17.28 -21.69
N TYR A 835 -14.95 17.89 -22.79
CA TYR A 835 -14.47 19.27 -22.84
C TYR A 835 -15.66 20.23 -22.90
N THR A 836 -15.64 21.25 -22.06
CA THR A 836 -16.79 22.14 -21.81
C THR A 836 -16.71 23.47 -22.54
N SER A 837 -15.61 23.74 -23.25
CA SER A 837 -15.38 25.00 -23.96
C SER A 837 -14.94 24.82 -25.41
N GLN A 838 -15.01 25.91 -26.19
CA GLN A 838 -14.44 25.92 -27.55
C GLN A 838 -12.91 25.92 -27.55
N PHE A 839 -12.26 26.32 -26.46
CA PHE A 839 -10.80 26.33 -26.32
C PHE A 839 -10.35 25.82 -24.95
N ASN A 840 -9.75 24.62 -24.94
CA ASN A 840 -9.40 23.90 -23.71
C ASN A 840 -7.88 23.70 -23.59
N ILE A 841 -7.33 23.95 -22.41
CA ILE A 841 -5.91 23.74 -22.06
C ILE A 841 -5.82 22.85 -20.82
N HIS A 842 -5.52 21.56 -21.01
CA HIS A 842 -5.60 20.55 -19.94
C HIS A 842 -4.28 19.79 -19.72
N ASP A 843 -3.94 19.50 -18.46
CA ASP A 843 -2.85 18.59 -18.01
C ASP A 843 -1.44 18.93 -18.54
N MET A 844 -0.98 20.20 -18.43
CA MET A 844 0.36 20.62 -18.89
C MET A 844 1.10 21.51 -17.88
N ASP A 845 2.42 21.65 -18.01
CA ASP A 845 3.23 22.35 -16.99
C ASP A 845 3.40 23.85 -17.26
N TYR A 846 3.25 24.29 -18.50
CA TYR A 846 3.32 25.71 -18.87
C TYR A 846 2.60 25.98 -20.19
N PHE A 847 1.82 27.06 -20.28
CA PHE A 847 1.23 27.59 -21.50
C PHE A 847 1.31 29.13 -21.55
N GLU A 848 1.18 29.69 -22.75
CA GLU A 848 0.98 31.13 -22.95
C GLU A 848 -0.22 31.39 -23.86
N VAL A 849 -1.16 32.21 -23.41
CA VAL A 849 -2.23 32.78 -24.23
C VAL A 849 -2.10 34.29 -24.15
N LYS A 850 -1.77 34.96 -25.27
CA LYS A 850 -1.48 36.40 -25.28
C LYS A 850 -2.14 37.12 -26.44
N ASN A 851 -2.66 38.33 -26.21
CA ASN A 851 -3.21 39.15 -27.30
C ASN A 851 -4.34 38.43 -28.09
N CYS A 852 -5.06 37.51 -27.45
CA CYS A 852 -6.07 36.69 -28.11
C CYS A 852 -7.47 37.26 -27.94
N LYS A 853 -8.37 36.92 -28.86
CA LYS A 853 -9.81 37.15 -28.73
C LYS A 853 -10.52 35.82 -28.59
N ILE A 854 -11.18 35.62 -27.46
CA ILE A 854 -12.06 34.48 -27.19
C ILE A 854 -13.50 34.99 -27.24
N GLY A 855 -14.19 34.73 -28.35
CA GLY A 855 -15.53 35.23 -28.61
C GLY A 855 -16.64 34.25 -28.17
N ARG A 856 -17.84 34.49 -28.69
CA ARG A 856 -19.05 33.70 -28.43
C ARG A 856 -18.85 32.19 -28.66
N ASN A 857 -19.30 31.37 -27.71
CA ASN A 857 -19.47 29.92 -27.77
C ASN A 857 -20.97 29.52 -27.73
N PHE A 858 -21.32 28.29 -28.10
CA PHE A 858 -22.73 27.87 -28.30
C PHE A 858 -23.33 26.94 -27.24
N VAL A 859 -22.72 25.79 -26.96
CA VAL A 859 -23.29 24.77 -26.05
C VAL A 859 -22.54 24.73 -24.73
N GLY A 860 -21.21 24.86 -24.79
CA GLY A 860 -20.35 24.83 -23.62
C GLY A 860 -20.69 25.93 -22.63
N ASP A 861 -20.42 25.67 -21.35
CA ASP A 861 -20.59 26.68 -20.31
C ASP A 861 -19.47 27.72 -20.42
N ASP A 862 -18.25 27.32 -20.79
CA ASP A 862 -17.10 28.22 -20.79
C ASP A 862 -16.68 28.61 -22.22
N ALA A 863 -16.24 29.85 -22.42
CA ALA A 863 -15.61 30.25 -23.68
C ALA A 863 -14.17 29.73 -23.79
N MET A 864 -13.47 29.62 -22.65
CA MET A 864 -12.17 28.96 -22.51
C MET A 864 -12.11 28.22 -21.18
N HIS A 865 -11.50 27.03 -21.18
CA HIS A 865 -11.38 26.22 -19.97
C HIS A 865 -9.95 25.70 -19.77
N ILE A 866 -9.44 25.86 -18.54
CA ILE A 866 -8.09 25.48 -18.15
C ILE A 866 -8.18 24.49 -16.99
N ALA A 867 -7.55 23.33 -17.10
CA ALA A 867 -7.58 22.32 -16.02
C ALA A 867 -6.23 21.64 -15.82
N TYR A 868 -5.77 21.52 -14.57
CA TYR A 868 -4.47 20.90 -14.25
C TYR A 868 -3.30 21.50 -15.04
N ALA A 869 -3.29 22.81 -15.19
CA ALA A 869 -2.30 23.51 -15.99
C ALA A 869 -1.61 24.64 -15.23
N LYS A 870 -0.45 25.06 -15.73
CA LYS A 870 0.15 26.33 -15.30
C LYS A 870 0.42 27.21 -16.50
N GLY A 871 0.36 28.51 -16.34
CA GLY A 871 0.65 29.41 -17.46
C GLY A 871 0.15 30.84 -17.27
N ILE A 872 0.07 31.54 -18.40
CA ILE A 872 -0.29 32.96 -18.44
C ILE A 872 -1.38 33.23 -19.47
N VAL A 873 -2.33 34.08 -19.08
CA VAL A 873 -3.37 34.67 -19.94
C VAL A 873 -3.21 36.18 -19.87
N ASP A 874 -2.68 36.77 -20.94
CA ASP A 874 -2.25 38.17 -20.94
C ASP A 874 -2.81 38.97 -22.12
N ASN A 875 -3.32 40.17 -21.87
CA ASN A 875 -3.84 41.08 -22.88
C ASN A 875 -4.90 40.45 -23.80
N CYS A 876 -5.78 39.61 -23.27
CA CYS A 876 -6.83 38.93 -24.02
C CYS A 876 -8.21 39.59 -23.86
N ILE A 877 -9.07 39.39 -24.84
CA ILE A 877 -10.46 39.86 -24.82
C ILE A 877 -11.39 38.65 -24.83
N PHE A 878 -12.20 38.52 -23.78
CA PHE A 878 -13.30 37.57 -23.67
C PHE A 878 -14.60 38.35 -23.92
N ASP A 879 -15.32 38.03 -25.00
CA ASP A 879 -16.49 38.78 -25.44
C ASP A 879 -17.66 37.87 -25.79
N ALA A 880 -18.82 38.16 -25.18
CA ALA A 880 -20.09 37.49 -25.47
C ALA A 880 -20.04 35.97 -25.23
N ALA A 881 -19.34 35.53 -24.18
CA ALA A 881 -19.38 34.15 -23.72
C ALA A 881 -20.82 33.78 -23.34
N ARG A 882 -21.27 32.57 -23.72
CA ARG A 882 -22.63 32.08 -23.41
C ARG A 882 -22.89 32.04 -21.91
N SER A 883 -21.93 31.52 -21.14
CA SER A 883 -21.95 31.53 -19.68
C SER A 883 -20.62 32.12 -19.19
N ASP A 884 -19.62 31.31 -18.89
CA ASP A 884 -18.39 31.76 -18.25
C ASP A 884 -17.35 32.22 -19.28
N GLY A 885 -16.68 33.33 -19.01
CA GLY A 885 -15.62 33.82 -19.90
C GLY A 885 -14.40 32.91 -19.89
N LEU A 886 -13.88 32.64 -18.70
CA LEU A 886 -12.75 31.75 -18.46
C LEU A 886 -13.00 30.96 -17.18
N ASP A 887 -12.95 29.64 -17.28
CA ASP A 887 -13.00 28.72 -16.13
C ASP A 887 -11.63 28.04 -15.92
N ILE A 888 -11.17 27.99 -14.67
CA ILE A 888 -9.84 27.51 -14.27
C ILE A 888 -9.91 26.55 -13.07
N ASP A 889 -9.69 25.27 -13.36
CA ASP A 889 -9.70 24.18 -12.40
C ASP A 889 -8.29 23.70 -12.03
N ILE A 890 -7.98 23.62 -10.73
CA ILE A 890 -6.78 22.94 -10.20
C ILE A 890 -5.50 23.37 -10.92
N SER A 891 -5.30 24.67 -11.02
CA SER A 891 -4.25 25.26 -11.86
C SER A 891 -3.45 26.34 -11.13
N ASP A 892 -2.41 26.84 -11.80
CA ASP A 892 -1.50 27.88 -11.32
C ASP A 892 -1.31 28.91 -12.44
N VAL A 893 -2.09 29.99 -12.40
CA VAL A 893 -2.27 30.88 -13.57
C VAL A 893 -2.07 32.35 -13.23
N THR A 894 -1.36 33.05 -14.10
CA THR A 894 -1.26 34.52 -14.09
C THR A 894 -2.19 35.12 -15.15
N ILE A 895 -3.04 36.07 -14.75
CA ILE A 895 -4.10 36.66 -15.58
C ILE A 895 -3.93 38.18 -15.58
N THR A 896 -3.40 38.74 -16.67
CA THR A 896 -3.02 40.16 -16.71
C THR A 896 -3.59 40.92 -17.91
N ASN A 897 -3.97 42.18 -17.71
CA ASN A 897 -4.36 43.09 -18.80
C ASN A 897 -5.57 42.59 -19.64
N ASN A 898 -6.43 41.74 -19.09
CA ASN A 898 -7.54 41.15 -19.85
C ASN A 898 -8.82 41.97 -19.73
N ILE A 899 -9.69 41.84 -20.75
CA ILE A 899 -11.03 42.42 -20.76
C ILE A 899 -12.04 41.29 -20.88
N PHE A 900 -12.91 41.16 -19.88
CA PHE A 900 -14.06 40.26 -19.86
C PHE A 900 -15.31 41.10 -20.02
N LYS A 901 -16.06 40.89 -21.12
CA LYS A 901 -17.27 41.68 -21.38
C LYS A 901 -18.42 40.83 -21.90
N ASN A 902 -19.63 41.14 -21.43
CA ASN A 902 -20.88 40.50 -21.86
C ASN A 902 -20.91 38.96 -21.67
N SER A 903 -20.25 38.44 -20.62
CA SER A 903 -20.39 37.02 -20.26
C SER A 903 -21.79 36.76 -19.72
N GLY A 904 -22.45 35.67 -20.15
CA GLY A 904 -23.79 35.31 -19.67
C GLY A 904 -23.84 34.90 -18.19
N ASN A 905 -22.71 34.52 -17.60
CA ASN A 905 -22.55 34.16 -16.20
C ASN A 905 -21.27 34.82 -15.64
N ASP A 906 -20.29 34.05 -15.17
CA ASP A 906 -19.08 34.60 -14.54
C ASP A 906 -18.08 35.13 -15.60
N GLY A 907 -17.38 36.22 -15.29
CA GLY A 907 -16.26 36.68 -16.13
C GLY A 907 -15.10 35.69 -16.06
N LEU A 908 -14.71 35.36 -14.83
CA LEU A 908 -13.65 34.43 -14.48
C LEU A 908 -14.09 33.57 -13.29
N ASP A 909 -14.21 32.25 -13.46
CA ASP A 909 -14.43 31.29 -12.38
C ASP A 909 -13.17 30.46 -12.12
N VAL A 910 -12.85 30.23 -10.86
CA VAL A 910 -11.71 29.41 -10.46
C VAL A 910 -12.08 28.47 -9.31
N MET A 911 -11.63 27.22 -9.39
CA MET A 911 -11.69 26.28 -8.27
C MET A 911 -10.39 25.52 -8.02
N THR A 912 -10.01 25.42 -6.74
CA THR A 912 -8.77 24.77 -6.29
C THR A 912 -7.50 25.31 -7.01
N THR A 913 -7.50 26.60 -7.34
CA THR A 913 -6.49 27.25 -8.20
C THR A 913 -5.66 28.26 -7.41
N THR A 914 -4.36 28.34 -7.73
CA THR A 914 -3.52 29.48 -7.35
C THR A 914 -3.55 30.50 -8.48
N MET A 915 -4.00 31.72 -8.20
CA MET A 915 -4.17 32.76 -9.21
C MET A 915 -3.45 34.06 -8.82
N SER A 916 -2.75 34.65 -9.79
CA SER A 916 -2.32 36.05 -9.72
C SER A 916 -3.02 36.82 -10.83
N ALA A 917 -3.88 37.78 -10.48
CA ALA A 917 -4.67 38.55 -11.42
C ALA A 917 -4.37 40.05 -11.27
N SER A 918 -3.96 40.75 -12.33
CA SER A 918 -3.74 42.19 -12.26
C SER A 918 -4.17 42.96 -13.51
N ASN A 919 -4.60 44.20 -13.32
CA ASN A 919 -5.01 45.08 -14.41
C ASN A 919 -6.09 44.48 -15.33
N ASN A 920 -7.08 43.79 -14.78
CA ASN A 920 -8.18 43.20 -15.56
C ASN A 920 -9.44 44.06 -15.47
N THR A 921 -10.22 44.08 -16.55
CA THR A 921 -11.50 44.80 -16.62
C THR A 921 -12.65 43.83 -16.85
N PHE A 922 -13.67 43.88 -16.00
CA PHE A 922 -14.89 43.10 -16.09
C PHE A 922 -16.07 44.03 -16.36
N VAL A 923 -16.80 43.82 -17.44
CA VAL A 923 -17.87 44.73 -17.88
C VAL A 923 -19.13 43.93 -18.23
N ASP A 924 -20.26 44.28 -17.62
CA ASP A 924 -21.57 43.69 -17.95
C ASP A 924 -21.57 42.14 -17.88
N THR A 925 -20.98 41.55 -16.84
CA THR A 925 -21.09 40.09 -16.58
C THR A 925 -22.46 39.74 -16.00
N GLY A 926 -22.99 38.58 -16.40
CA GLY A 926 -24.34 38.12 -16.06
C GLY A 926 -24.50 37.65 -14.62
N ASP A 927 -23.41 37.18 -13.99
CA ASP A 927 -23.36 36.83 -12.57
C ASP A 927 -22.13 37.49 -11.91
N LYS A 928 -21.00 36.81 -11.72
CA LYS A 928 -19.85 37.38 -11.00
C LYS A 928 -18.84 37.97 -11.98
N GLY A 929 -18.11 39.01 -11.56
CA GLY A 929 -16.90 39.43 -12.25
C GLY A 929 -15.83 38.36 -12.10
N ILE A 930 -15.47 38.07 -10.85
CA ILE A 930 -14.61 36.95 -10.47
C ILE A 930 -15.29 36.09 -9.41
N SER A 931 -15.27 34.77 -9.62
CA SER A 931 -15.64 33.75 -8.66
C SER A 931 -14.40 32.97 -8.21
N VAL A 932 -14.13 32.98 -6.91
CA VAL A 932 -13.00 32.25 -6.30
C VAL A 932 -13.53 31.18 -5.37
N GLY A 933 -13.50 29.92 -5.81
CA GLY A 933 -14.11 28.79 -5.11
C GLY A 933 -13.14 27.69 -4.67
N GLU A 934 -13.65 26.84 -3.79
CA GLU A 934 -13.11 25.51 -3.48
C GLU A 934 -11.60 25.46 -3.19
N TRP A 935 -11.18 26.10 -2.11
CA TRP A 935 -9.80 26.11 -1.61
C TRP A 935 -8.78 26.72 -2.60
N SER A 936 -9.19 27.76 -3.30
CA SER A 936 -8.31 28.56 -4.15
C SER A 936 -7.56 29.63 -3.36
N THR A 937 -6.40 30.05 -3.86
CA THR A 937 -5.68 31.24 -3.36
C THR A 937 -5.51 32.24 -4.50
N ALA A 938 -5.96 33.48 -4.30
CA ALA A 938 -5.85 34.52 -5.32
C ALA A 938 -5.22 35.80 -4.78
N THR A 939 -4.33 36.39 -5.58
CA THR A 939 -3.91 37.79 -5.43
C THR A 939 -4.52 38.59 -6.58
N ILE A 940 -5.30 39.62 -6.29
CA ILE A 940 -6.02 40.42 -7.29
C ILE A 940 -5.64 41.89 -7.13
N THR A 941 -5.06 42.50 -8.16
CA THR A 941 -4.69 43.92 -8.11
C THR A 941 -5.20 44.75 -9.29
N ASP A 942 -5.34 46.05 -9.09
CA ASP A 942 -5.51 47.05 -10.15
C ASP A 942 -6.65 46.75 -11.12
N SER A 943 -7.71 46.09 -10.66
CA SER A 943 -8.77 45.57 -11.54
C SER A 943 -10.07 46.32 -11.36
N THR A 944 -10.82 46.48 -12.46
CA THR A 944 -12.06 47.25 -12.51
C THR A 944 -13.26 46.35 -12.84
N PHE A 945 -14.34 46.50 -12.08
CA PHE A 945 -15.60 45.78 -12.22
C PHE A 945 -16.71 46.77 -12.52
N THR A 946 -17.29 46.74 -13.71
CA THR A 946 -18.31 47.69 -14.14
C THR A 946 -19.61 46.97 -14.50
N ARG A 947 -20.72 47.32 -13.83
CA ARG A 947 -22.06 46.78 -14.09
C ARG A 947 -22.17 45.24 -14.05
N THR A 948 -21.32 44.59 -13.25
CA THR A 948 -21.44 43.16 -12.93
C THR A 948 -22.62 42.91 -11.98
N LEU A 949 -23.20 41.71 -11.96
CA LEU A 949 -24.23 41.38 -10.96
C LEU A 949 -23.61 41.32 -9.56
N ILE A 950 -22.56 40.51 -9.42
CA ILE A 950 -21.65 40.49 -8.27
C ILE A 950 -20.25 40.86 -8.76
N GLY A 951 -19.52 41.74 -8.06
CA GLY A 951 -18.14 42.07 -8.43
C GLY A 951 -17.17 40.91 -8.19
N LEU A 952 -16.93 40.60 -6.92
CA LEU A 952 -16.04 39.54 -6.46
C LEU A 952 -16.77 38.60 -5.50
N GLU A 953 -16.72 37.29 -5.76
CA GLU A 953 -17.29 36.28 -4.88
C GLU A 953 -16.24 35.25 -4.41
N ILE A 954 -16.20 34.97 -3.10
CA ILE A 954 -15.20 34.08 -2.48
C ILE A 954 -15.87 32.99 -1.67
N LYS A 955 -15.56 31.73 -1.97
CA LYS A 955 -16.26 30.55 -1.43
C LYS A 955 -15.29 29.52 -0.85
N ASP A 956 -15.78 28.74 0.10
CA ASP A 956 -15.27 27.39 0.41
C ASP A 956 -13.76 27.28 0.67
N LYS A 957 -13.29 27.82 1.80
CA LYS A 957 -11.86 27.82 2.22
C LYS A 957 -10.94 28.62 1.29
N SER A 958 -11.48 29.34 0.31
CA SER A 958 -10.66 30.15 -0.58
C SER A 958 -10.20 31.44 0.11
N LYS A 959 -8.99 31.85 -0.22
CA LYS A 959 -8.35 33.07 0.31
C LYS A 959 -8.03 34.03 -0.82
N VAL A 960 -8.46 35.28 -0.68
CA VAL A 960 -8.12 36.37 -1.61
C VAL A 960 -7.37 37.48 -0.88
N ILE A 961 -6.28 37.93 -1.50
CA ILE A 961 -5.58 39.17 -1.16
C ILE A 961 -5.86 40.15 -2.29
N ALA A 962 -6.47 41.29 -1.98
CA ALA A 962 -6.90 42.27 -2.98
C ALA A 962 -6.26 43.65 -2.75
N ASN A 963 -5.87 44.34 -3.81
CA ASN A 963 -5.36 45.71 -3.72
C ASN A 963 -5.80 46.56 -4.91
N ASN A 964 -6.22 47.81 -4.66
CA ASN A 964 -6.57 48.76 -5.73
C ASN A 964 -7.65 48.20 -6.68
N LEU A 965 -8.78 47.75 -6.12
CA LEU A 965 -9.92 47.28 -6.92
C LEU A 965 -11.00 48.36 -7.00
N THR A 966 -11.53 48.59 -8.20
CA THR A 966 -12.61 49.55 -8.42
C THR A 966 -13.89 48.85 -8.85
N PHE A 967 -14.97 49.04 -8.10
CA PHE A 967 -16.31 48.53 -8.42
C PHE A 967 -17.22 49.69 -8.80
N ILE A 968 -17.79 49.65 -10.01
CA ILE A 968 -18.63 50.69 -10.60
C ILE A 968 -20.00 50.09 -10.92
N ASP A 969 -21.03 50.57 -10.23
CA ASP A 969 -22.43 50.22 -10.47
C ASP A 969 -22.74 48.71 -10.44
N SER A 970 -22.20 47.98 -9.45
CA SER A 970 -22.58 46.57 -9.22
C SER A 970 -24.09 46.43 -9.02
N LYS A 971 -24.74 45.52 -9.74
CA LYS A 971 -26.22 45.43 -9.75
C LYS A 971 -26.80 44.85 -8.47
N GLU A 972 -26.13 43.88 -7.84
CA GLU A 972 -26.52 43.32 -6.54
C GLU A 972 -25.50 43.59 -5.43
N LYS A 973 -24.27 43.10 -5.59
CA LYS A 973 -23.22 43.16 -4.54
C LYS A 973 -21.88 43.48 -5.16
N ALA A 974 -21.08 44.33 -4.52
CA ALA A 974 -19.71 44.51 -4.96
C ALA A 974 -18.86 43.31 -4.54
N ILE A 975 -19.01 42.82 -3.31
CA ILE A 975 -18.25 41.68 -2.78
C ILE A 975 -19.15 40.72 -1.98
N ASN A 976 -19.01 39.41 -2.17
CA ASN A 976 -19.75 38.39 -1.42
C ASN A 976 -18.87 37.21 -0.97
N LEU A 977 -19.04 36.72 0.26
CA LEU A 977 -18.31 35.59 0.79
C LEU A 977 -19.22 34.60 1.53
N TYR A 978 -19.10 33.30 1.24
CA TYR A 978 -19.88 32.28 1.93
C TYR A 978 -19.29 30.86 1.84
N ASN A 979 -19.77 29.95 2.67
CA ASN A 979 -19.48 28.52 2.57
C ASN A 979 -20.60 27.81 1.79
N LYS A 980 -20.37 27.50 0.51
CA LYS A 980 -21.28 26.75 -0.38
C LYS A 980 -21.11 25.24 -0.18
N ASN A 981 -19.95 24.71 -0.56
CA ASN A 981 -19.62 23.29 -0.48
C ASN A 981 -19.17 22.93 0.93
N LYS A 982 -20.07 22.27 1.67
CA LYS A 982 -19.88 21.94 3.09
C LYS A 982 -18.86 20.85 3.39
N ARG A 983 -18.11 20.38 2.38
CA ARG A 983 -16.89 19.59 2.59
C ARG A 983 -15.76 20.45 3.12
N TYR A 984 -15.72 21.71 2.69
CA TYR A 984 -14.80 22.73 3.18
C TYR A 984 -15.28 23.23 4.54
N ASP A 985 -14.36 23.30 5.48
CA ASP A 985 -14.59 23.60 6.90
C ASP A 985 -14.86 25.10 7.15
N THR A 986 -14.39 25.98 6.26
CA THR A 986 -14.57 27.43 6.31
C THR A 986 -15.21 27.98 5.02
N GLY A 987 -15.71 29.23 5.09
CA GLY A 987 -16.18 30.01 3.94
C GLY A 987 -15.03 30.74 3.24
N GLY A 988 -15.33 31.87 2.61
CA GLY A 988 -14.32 32.70 1.95
C GLY A 988 -13.56 33.58 2.94
N PHE A 989 -12.29 33.88 2.62
CA PHE A 989 -11.48 34.86 3.33
C PHE A 989 -11.03 35.96 2.36
N LEU A 990 -11.23 37.22 2.73
CA LEU A 990 -10.73 38.40 2.00
C LEU A 990 -9.88 39.28 2.91
N GLU A 991 -8.70 39.63 2.42
CA GLU A 991 -7.86 40.71 2.95
C GLU A 991 -7.64 41.73 1.83
N ALA A 992 -8.02 42.99 2.04
CA ALA A 992 -8.05 44.00 1.00
C ALA A 992 -7.52 45.37 1.44
N THR A 993 -6.87 46.08 0.52
CA THR A 993 -6.45 47.50 0.66
C THR A 993 -6.90 48.31 -0.56
N SER A 994 -7.21 49.60 -0.35
CA SER A 994 -7.55 50.54 -1.43
C SER A 994 -8.69 50.04 -2.33
N ILE A 995 -9.85 49.75 -1.75
CA ILE A 995 -11.05 49.37 -2.51
C ILE A 995 -11.91 50.61 -2.78
N ILE A 996 -12.23 50.85 -4.05
CA ILE A 996 -13.03 52.00 -4.50
C ILE A 996 -14.41 51.49 -4.94
N PHE A 997 -15.46 52.07 -4.37
CA PHE A 997 -16.84 51.83 -4.78
C PHE A 997 -17.44 53.10 -5.41
N VAL A 998 -18.00 52.96 -6.60
CA VAL A 998 -18.80 53.99 -7.29
C VAL A 998 -20.19 53.39 -7.51
N GLY A 999 -21.21 53.94 -6.86
CA GLY A 999 -22.56 53.37 -6.88
C GLY A 999 -22.78 52.35 -5.75
N ASN A 1000 -23.22 51.13 -6.07
CA ASN A 1000 -23.52 50.10 -5.07
C ASN A 1000 -22.24 49.54 -4.41
N SER A 1001 -22.13 49.70 -3.09
CA SER A 1001 -20.98 49.29 -2.27
C SER A 1001 -21.24 48.07 -1.39
N THR A 1002 -22.28 47.29 -1.66
CA THR A 1002 -22.69 46.18 -0.77
C THR A 1002 -21.61 45.09 -0.67
N VAL A 1003 -21.14 44.83 0.56
CA VAL A 1003 -20.25 43.72 0.94
C VAL A 1003 -20.99 42.79 1.90
N LYS A 1004 -20.98 41.47 1.64
CA LYS A 1004 -21.61 40.46 2.51
C LYS A 1004 -20.68 39.28 2.81
N ALA A 1005 -20.74 38.77 4.05
CA ALA A 1005 -20.03 37.58 4.49
C ALA A 1005 -20.92 36.71 5.39
N ASP A 1006 -20.92 35.39 5.20
CA ASP A 1006 -21.59 34.46 6.12
C ASP A 1006 -20.79 34.24 7.41
N LYS A 1007 -21.38 33.52 8.38
CA LYS A 1007 -20.75 33.25 9.69
C LYS A 1007 -19.47 32.42 9.63
N LYS A 1008 -19.14 31.81 8.49
CA LYS A 1008 -17.94 31.00 8.29
C LYS A 1008 -16.90 31.71 7.43
N SER A 1009 -17.18 32.94 7.03
CA SER A 1009 -16.33 33.76 6.16
C SER A 1009 -15.79 34.95 6.93
N GLU A 1010 -14.67 35.49 6.46
CA GLU A 1010 -13.97 36.60 7.11
C GLU A 1010 -13.56 37.64 6.06
N VAL A 1011 -13.72 38.92 6.42
CA VAL A 1011 -13.40 40.07 5.56
C VAL A 1011 -12.62 41.08 6.38
N ILE A 1012 -11.45 41.45 5.88
CA ILE A 1012 -10.59 42.51 6.41
C ILE A 1012 -10.36 43.51 5.28
N ILE A 1013 -10.87 44.73 5.42
CA ILE A 1013 -10.63 45.83 4.47
C ILE A 1013 -9.91 46.92 5.26
N ASN A 1014 -8.65 47.18 4.92
CA ASN A 1014 -7.87 48.26 5.49
C ASN A 1014 -8.04 49.53 4.64
N GLU A 1015 -8.02 50.69 5.30
CA GLU A 1015 -8.13 52.00 4.66
C GLU A 1015 -7.01 52.28 3.64
#